data_AF-D2V892-F1
#
_entry.id   AF-D2V892-F1
#
_cell.length_a   1.000
_cell.length_b   1.000
_cell.length_c   1.000
_cell.angle_alpha   90.00
_cell.angle_beta   90.00
_cell.angle_gamma   90.00
#
_symmetry.space_group_name_H-M   'P 1'
#
loop_
_entity.id
_entity.type
_entity.pdbx_description
1 polymer ?
#
loop_
_entity_poly.entity_id
_entity_poly.type
_entity_poly.pdbx_seq_one_letter_code
_entity_poly.pdbx_strand_id
1 'polypeptide(L)'
;MIVRKMVKSYINSLEFASPRLKNDRGVVLDAVKKKGSSIKFVPQHLIDRELVLISVKTYYLAIKYAPLELLNDREIISSAVRTSGLSFDFASTELKCDREFVLEMVKLKGNCYNYLTMNLQQDREIAIEAVKSSPHSLSYAPINIREDDEIVSIALKKQLSIVTNLSNRFKDNPDFIYDCASSAYQVFLYIRYCNYPLAQDEDFRMRLIQKFTDYSHFFSMTMEGNIGNDLCLKFIEIDPDCLEKVGREDIYNNRKLLMDLLPHNEKVLDLIPESLSNDRELIIRAVRIYPDALKKASKELCSERELVTKALLYDSGNFEFLSEELRSDRGLIDDIINRDGSMIKYIPEKFRNNREIIMTAIRHSCSDIYPFIGYELKEDRELILESVKNSGIIRNVIQDFKNDREIVLTSIQQNGDEFQYASKYLRSDRELALIAIRMYCSLKHIFVEILDRELVYEACKRSSNNLEFASDFRDDEEIVMAAACSNSGYKFFSFASERLRSNRDFVLKVSKVSPCIIEFISKELCQDREIIMNAVSFNGYLLKHASEQLKSDREIVEKAISSEPTSLGFASEHLMHDLELFTKAVATKLTQHLSSQKEMMEKIDDSTFVKSIENESLLLLFPDSVKRNRKHAIKAVNNSMNNIGYVPYDLIDKEFIMEISPKEFDLLLLPLKWRSDRDIILKALESNGKSIVYISDEFKNEFKHNKEILLKAMKTDSIPFLYASEELQNDRDFVLESVTTNGMVLNHVPPQFKLDREVVLAAVKNDGDSIQFVATCCFLKDREIMWNTVQNVKLTPDGKRYNPLQYGSFEIRSDRELVLEAVRHDKTALQYAVLELRCNEEFITQCVEINISCLMHAHYQLRYNADFLKRLNKTSIIREQTNLHTHIDIEGLLGFYPKLKELMDC
;
A
#
# COMPACT_ATOMS: atom_id res chain seq x y z
N MET A 1 -16.41 -51.55 -13.21
CA MET A 1 -15.64 -50.36 -13.67
C MET A 1 -16.33 -49.03 -13.31
N ILE A 2 -17.61 -48.83 -13.66
CA ILE A 2 -18.37 -47.60 -13.35
C ILE A 2 -18.42 -47.30 -11.85
N VAL A 3 -18.71 -48.29 -11.00
CA VAL A 3 -18.80 -48.08 -9.55
C VAL A 3 -17.43 -47.77 -8.91
N ARG A 4 -16.33 -48.38 -9.38
CA ARG A 4 -14.96 -47.99 -8.96
C ARG A 4 -14.63 -46.55 -9.36
N LYS A 5 -15.08 -46.10 -10.53
CA LYS A 5 -14.93 -44.70 -10.97
C LYS A 5 -15.77 -43.76 -10.10
N MET A 6 -17.00 -44.14 -9.77
CA MET A 6 -17.88 -43.40 -8.84
C MET A 6 -17.31 -43.30 -7.43
N VAL A 7 -16.69 -44.36 -6.90
CA VAL A 7 -16.01 -44.35 -5.61
C VAL A 7 -14.79 -43.40 -5.61
N LYS A 8 -14.07 -43.36 -6.73
CA LYS A 8 -13.01 -42.36 -6.95
C LYS A 8 -13.53 -40.94 -7.15
N SER A 9 -14.78 -40.73 -7.57
CA SER A 9 -15.34 -39.42 -7.92
C SER A 9 -16.23 -38.80 -6.82
N TYR A 10 -16.95 -39.57 -6.02
CA TYR A 10 -17.96 -39.06 -5.08
C TYR A 10 -17.73 -39.45 -3.61
N ILE A 11 -17.94 -38.48 -2.72
CA ILE A 11 -17.48 -38.44 -1.32
C ILE A 11 -18.23 -39.40 -0.35
N ASN A 12 -19.47 -39.81 -0.65
CA ASN A 12 -20.28 -40.73 0.19
C ASN A 12 -20.69 -42.03 -0.54
N SER A 13 -19.98 -42.38 -1.62
CA SER A 13 -20.34 -43.45 -2.55
C SER A 13 -20.35 -44.86 -1.94
N LEU A 14 -19.61 -45.10 -0.86
CA LEU A 14 -19.54 -46.42 -0.21
C LEU A 14 -20.83 -46.79 0.55
N GLU A 15 -21.62 -45.80 0.97
CA GLU A 15 -22.91 -46.01 1.65
C GLU A 15 -23.89 -46.81 0.78
N PHE A 16 -23.99 -46.43 -0.50
CA PHE A 16 -24.90 -47.01 -1.49
C PHE A 16 -24.31 -48.19 -2.27
N ALA A 17 -23.08 -48.61 -1.94
CA ALA A 17 -22.43 -49.72 -2.61
C ALA A 17 -23.06 -51.07 -2.22
N SER A 18 -23.21 -51.97 -3.20
CA SER A 18 -23.70 -53.33 -2.96
C SER A 18 -22.81 -54.11 -1.96
N PRO A 19 -23.33 -55.09 -1.21
CA PRO A 19 -22.55 -55.87 -0.24
C PRO A 19 -21.28 -56.49 -0.82
N ARG A 20 -21.34 -56.96 -2.08
CA ARG A 20 -20.18 -57.51 -2.80
C ARG A 20 -19.04 -56.50 -2.98
N LEU A 21 -19.37 -55.22 -3.17
CA LEU A 21 -18.38 -54.14 -3.35
C LEU A 21 -17.89 -53.58 -2.01
N LYS A 22 -18.73 -53.60 -0.96
CA LYS A 22 -18.30 -53.33 0.42
C LYS A 22 -17.31 -54.38 0.94
N ASN A 23 -17.32 -55.58 0.35
CA ASN A 23 -16.35 -56.64 0.62
C ASN A 23 -15.07 -56.59 -0.25
N ASP A 24 -14.94 -55.65 -1.19
CA ASP A 24 -13.74 -55.50 -2.04
C ASP A 24 -12.75 -54.53 -1.40
N ARG A 25 -11.61 -55.05 -0.91
CA ARG A 25 -10.57 -54.27 -0.22
C ARG A 25 -10.05 -53.09 -1.04
N GLY A 26 -9.88 -53.25 -2.36
CA GLY A 26 -9.37 -52.18 -3.22
C GLY A 26 -10.36 -51.02 -3.33
N VAL A 27 -11.66 -51.33 -3.41
CA VAL A 27 -12.74 -50.32 -3.43
C VAL A 27 -12.83 -49.59 -2.08
N VAL A 28 -12.71 -50.33 -0.98
CA VAL A 28 -12.75 -49.78 0.38
C VAL A 28 -11.57 -48.85 0.64
N LEU A 29 -10.34 -49.22 0.24
CA LEU A 29 -9.15 -48.38 0.38
C LEU A 29 -9.27 -47.07 -0.43
N ASP A 30 -9.72 -47.15 -1.68
CA ASP A 30 -9.93 -45.96 -2.52
C ASP A 30 -10.98 -45.01 -1.90
N ALA A 31 -12.06 -45.56 -1.32
CA ALA A 31 -13.10 -44.77 -0.65
C ALA A 31 -12.58 -44.09 0.64
N VAL A 32 -11.85 -44.83 1.47
CA VAL A 32 -11.31 -44.35 2.75
C VAL A 32 -10.20 -43.31 2.55
N LYS A 33 -9.32 -43.49 1.55
CA LYS A 33 -8.32 -42.49 1.18
C LYS A 33 -8.95 -41.15 0.79
N LYS A 34 -10.15 -41.20 0.20
CA LYS A 34 -10.88 -40.00 -0.21
C LYS A 34 -11.63 -39.34 0.96
N LYS A 35 -12.21 -40.14 1.86
CA LYS A 35 -12.89 -39.67 3.08
C LYS A 35 -12.88 -40.73 4.17
N GLY A 36 -12.18 -40.47 5.27
CA GLY A 36 -12.03 -41.39 6.40
C GLY A 36 -13.33 -41.78 7.11
N SER A 37 -14.39 -40.96 7.04
CA SER A 37 -15.70 -41.31 7.62
C SER A 37 -16.39 -42.49 6.92
N SER A 38 -15.90 -42.91 5.76
CA SER A 38 -16.43 -44.05 4.99
C SER A 38 -16.25 -45.39 5.71
N ILE A 39 -15.33 -45.46 6.68
CA ILE A 39 -15.09 -46.66 7.49
C ILE A 39 -16.36 -47.17 8.20
N LYS A 40 -17.31 -46.29 8.51
CA LYS A 40 -18.63 -46.63 9.09
C LYS A 40 -19.40 -47.69 8.30
N PHE A 41 -19.18 -47.75 6.98
CA PHE A 41 -19.90 -48.65 6.07
C PHE A 41 -19.09 -49.89 5.68
N VAL A 42 -17.88 -50.05 6.24
CA VAL A 42 -16.99 -51.18 5.96
C VAL A 42 -17.37 -52.34 6.89
N PRO A 43 -17.50 -53.57 6.37
CA PRO A 43 -17.72 -54.76 7.18
C PRO A 43 -16.57 -54.98 8.18
N GLN A 44 -16.92 -55.32 9.42
CA GLN A 44 -15.98 -55.34 10.55
C GLN A 44 -14.78 -56.28 10.37
N HIS A 45 -14.95 -57.39 9.63
CA HIS A 45 -13.87 -58.34 9.32
C HIS A 45 -12.82 -57.81 8.33
N LEU A 46 -13.07 -56.68 7.66
CA LEU A 46 -12.14 -56.03 6.72
C LEU A 46 -11.46 -54.79 7.32
N ILE A 47 -11.84 -54.40 8.53
CA ILE A 47 -11.23 -53.25 9.21
C ILE A 47 -9.94 -53.72 9.87
N ASP A 48 -8.81 -53.30 9.31
CA ASP A 48 -7.49 -53.60 9.82
C ASP A 48 -6.68 -52.32 10.15
N ARG A 49 -5.47 -52.52 10.65
CA ARG A 49 -4.55 -51.45 11.07
C ARG A 49 -4.34 -50.39 9.98
N GLU A 50 -4.07 -50.82 8.74
CA GLU A 50 -3.79 -49.92 7.61
C GLU A 50 -5.01 -49.05 7.28
N LEU A 51 -6.19 -49.68 7.20
CA LEU A 51 -7.41 -48.97 6.86
C LEU A 51 -7.80 -47.96 7.94
N VAL A 52 -7.65 -48.31 9.21
CA VAL A 52 -7.89 -47.41 10.34
C VAL A 52 -6.92 -46.23 10.32
N LEU A 53 -5.63 -46.46 10.12
CA LEU A 53 -4.60 -45.40 10.08
C LEU A 53 -4.88 -44.36 8.97
N ILE A 54 -5.25 -44.83 7.77
CA ILE A 54 -5.62 -43.93 6.64
C ILE A 54 -6.91 -43.16 6.97
N SER A 55 -7.90 -43.84 7.56
CA SER A 55 -9.18 -43.22 7.92
C SER A 55 -9.01 -42.10 8.93
N VAL A 56 -8.22 -42.35 9.96
CA VAL A 56 -8.00 -41.45 11.08
C VAL A 56 -7.20 -40.20 10.65
N LYS A 57 -6.21 -40.36 9.76
CA LYS A 57 -5.46 -39.22 9.18
C LYS A 57 -6.35 -38.22 8.44
N THR A 58 -7.50 -38.66 7.93
CA THR A 58 -8.45 -37.81 7.18
C THR A 58 -9.68 -37.42 8.00
N TYR A 59 -10.07 -38.20 9.00
CA TYR A 59 -11.24 -37.95 9.86
C TYR A 59 -11.08 -38.60 11.25
N TYR A 60 -10.81 -37.81 12.29
CA TYR A 60 -10.48 -38.30 13.63
C TYR A 60 -11.55 -39.21 14.27
N LEU A 61 -12.84 -38.93 14.05
CA LEU A 61 -13.98 -39.72 14.58
C LEU A 61 -14.10 -41.11 13.94
N ALA A 62 -13.32 -41.41 12.90
CA ALA A 62 -13.22 -42.74 12.30
C ALA A 62 -12.75 -43.81 13.32
N ILE A 63 -11.98 -43.39 14.33
CA ILE A 63 -11.45 -44.26 15.38
C ILE A 63 -12.54 -45.01 16.16
N LYS A 64 -13.76 -44.46 16.24
CA LYS A 64 -14.92 -45.10 16.88
C LYS A 64 -15.29 -46.46 16.27
N TYR A 65 -14.92 -46.69 15.01
CA TYR A 65 -15.21 -47.92 14.28
C TYR A 65 -14.01 -48.89 14.26
N ALA A 66 -12.90 -48.56 14.91
CA ALA A 66 -11.75 -49.43 15.00
C ALA A 66 -12.00 -50.61 15.96
N PRO A 67 -11.54 -51.84 15.63
CA PRO A 67 -11.45 -52.95 16.56
C PRO A 67 -10.72 -52.58 17.86
N LEU A 68 -11.18 -53.12 18.99
CA LEU A 68 -10.64 -52.82 20.32
C LEU A 68 -9.11 -53.04 20.42
N GLU A 69 -8.59 -54.06 19.73
CA GLU A 69 -7.16 -54.39 19.67
C GLU A 69 -6.31 -53.23 19.09
N LEU A 70 -6.87 -52.45 18.16
CA LEU A 70 -6.17 -51.35 17.48
C LEU A 70 -6.25 -50.03 18.27
N LEU A 71 -7.09 -49.95 19.30
CA LEU A 71 -7.16 -48.78 20.18
C LEU A 71 -5.98 -48.71 21.18
N ASN A 72 -5.17 -49.77 21.24
CA ASN A 72 -3.90 -49.82 21.98
C ASN A 72 -2.68 -49.47 21.09
N ASP A 73 -2.90 -49.16 19.81
CA ASP A 73 -1.82 -48.82 18.88
C ASP A 73 -1.44 -47.33 18.99
N ARG A 74 -0.22 -47.07 19.47
CA ARG A 74 0.31 -45.70 19.64
C ARG A 74 0.22 -44.87 18.35
N GLU A 75 0.58 -45.44 17.20
CA GLU A 75 0.65 -44.69 15.93
C GLU A 75 -0.75 -44.25 15.43
N ILE A 76 -1.74 -45.12 15.59
CA ILE A 76 -3.14 -44.82 15.24
C ILE A 76 -3.67 -43.69 16.11
N ILE A 77 -3.48 -43.79 17.44
CA ILE A 77 -3.92 -42.75 18.37
C ILE A 77 -3.20 -41.42 18.10
N SER A 78 -1.87 -41.41 17.91
CA SER A 78 -1.13 -40.19 17.60
C SER A 78 -1.60 -39.53 16.31
N SER A 79 -1.88 -40.32 15.27
CA SER A 79 -2.44 -39.81 14.02
C SER A 79 -3.83 -39.19 14.23
N ALA A 80 -4.66 -39.77 15.10
CA ALA A 80 -5.99 -39.24 15.45
C ALA A 80 -5.89 -37.92 16.21
N VAL A 81 -5.00 -37.86 17.20
CA VAL A 81 -4.81 -36.70 18.05
C VAL A 81 -4.30 -35.51 17.23
N ARG A 82 -3.40 -35.72 16.26
CA ARG A 82 -2.95 -34.66 15.34
C ARG A 82 -4.13 -33.95 14.65
N THR A 83 -5.16 -34.70 14.26
CA THR A 83 -6.40 -34.14 13.70
C THR A 83 -7.32 -33.50 14.75
N SER A 84 -7.54 -34.14 15.91
CA SER A 84 -8.30 -33.56 17.04
C SER A 84 -8.01 -34.30 18.34
N GLY A 85 -7.69 -33.58 19.42
CA GLY A 85 -7.40 -34.20 20.72
C GLY A 85 -8.60 -34.85 21.42
N LEU A 86 -9.83 -34.63 20.92
CA LEU A 86 -11.02 -35.37 21.39
C LEU A 86 -10.94 -36.87 21.07
N SER A 87 -10.15 -37.26 20.07
CA SER A 87 -9.96 -38.67 19.70
C SER A 87 -9.27 -39.49 20.79
N PHE A 88 -8.56 -38.85 21.72
CA PHE A 88 -7.87 -39.53 22.82
C PHE A 88 -8.83 -40.26 23.78
N ASP A 89 -10.12 -39.88 23.78
CA ASP A 89 -11.15 -40.59 24.54
C ASP A 89 -11.29 -42.07 24.13
N PHE A 90 -11.02 -42.40 22.87
CA PHE A 90 -11.13 -43.76 22.35
C PHE A 90 -9.87 -44.62 22.60
N ALA A 91 -8.80 -44.05 23.14
CA ALA A 91 -7.59 -44.80 23.45
C ALA A 91 -7.84 -45.84 24.56
N SER A 92 -7.10 -46.95 24.51
CA SER A 92 -7.12 -47.98 25.57
C SER A 92 -6.75 -47.38 26.94
N THR A 93 -7.18 -48.04 28.02
CA THR A 93 -6.79 -47.66 29.38
C THR A 93 -5.28 -47.75 29.61
N GLU A 94 -4.60 -48.68 28.92
CA GLU A 94 -3.15 -48.84 28.99
C GLU A 94 -2.43 -47.60 28.45
N LEU A 95 -2.80 -47.12 27.26
CA LEU A 95 -2.24 -45.90 26.67
C LEU A 95 -2.61 -44.63 27.46
N LYS A 96 -3.81 -44.58 28.05
CA LYS A 96 -4.22 -43.48 28.93
C LYS A 96 -3.48 -43.46 30.28
N CYS A 97 -2.80 -44.54 30.65
CA CYS A 97 -1.94 -44.63 31.84
C CYS A 97 -0.45 -44.46 31.52
N ASP A 98 -0.09 -44.43 30.25
CA ASP A 98 1.29 -44.31 29.79
C ASP A 98 1.75 -42.84 29.81
N ARG A 99 2.57 -42.50 30.80
CA ARG A 99 3.03 -41.13 31.05
C ARG A 99 3.74 -40.52 29.83
N GLU A 100 4.68 -41.24 29.22
CA GLU A 100 5.49 -40.72 28.11
C GLU A 100 4.63 -40.48 26.88
N PHE A 101 3.74 -41.43 26.57
CA PHE A 101 2.83 -41.32 25.45
C PHE A 101 1.82 -40.18 25.64
N VAL A 102 1.26 -40.04 26.85
CA VAL A 102 0.35 -38.93 27.19
C VAL A 102 1.04 -37.58 27.03
N LEU A 103 2.29 -37.44 27.50
CA LEU A 103 3.04 -36.20 27.37
C LEU A 103 3.24 -35.80 25.89
N GLU A 104 3.53 -36.77 25.02
CA GLU A 104 3.61 -36.55 23.58
C GLU A 104 2.26 -36.08 22.99
N MET A 105 1.16 -36.72 23.37
CA MET A 105 -0.18 -36.40 22.85
C MET A 105 -0.68 -35.03 23.30
N VAL A 106 -0.40 -34.67 24.53
CA VAL A 106 -0.77 -33.38 25.13
C VAL A 106 0.02 -32.23 24.48
N LYS A 107 1.30 -32.43 24.17
CA LYS A 107 2.11 -31.48 23.39
C LYS A 107 1.50 -31.23 22.00
N LEU A 108 0.99 -32.29 21.35
CA LEU A 108 0.31 -32.17 20.05
C LEU A 108 -1.02 -31.41 20.17
N LYS A 109 -1.87 -31.78 21.12
CA LYS A 109 -3.18 -31.15 21.38
C LYS A 109 -3.51 -31.16 22.87
N GLY A 110 -3.57 -29.97 23.47
CA GLY A 110 -3.78 -29.84 24.92
C GLY A 110 -5.14 -30.36 25.41
N ASN A 111 -6.19 -30.39 24.57
CA ASN A 111 -7.52 -30.85 24.97
C ASN A 111 -7.60 -32.37 25.24
N CYS A 112 -6.57 -33.15 24.91
CA CYS A 112 -6.43 -34.55 25.34
C CYS A 112 -6.46 -34.70 26.87
N TYR A 113 -6.05 -33.66 27.59
CA TYR A 113 -5.94 -33.62 29.04
C TYR A 113 -7.25 -33.97 29.79
N ASN A 114 -8.41 -33.67 29.18
CA ASN A 114 -9.73 -34.01 29.72
C ASN A 114 -9.96 -35.53 29.88
N TYR A 115 -9.29 -36.35 29.08
CA TYR A 115 -9.52 -37.81 29.01
C TYR A 115 -8.45 -38.63 29.74
N LEU A 116 -7.56 -37.98 30.48
CA LEU A 116 -6.51 -38.64 31.24
C LEU A 116 -7.05 -39.29 32.52
N THR A 117 -6.31 -40.28 33.03
CA THR A 117 -6.59 -40.88 34.33
C THR A 117 -6.24 -39.90 35.46
N MET A 118 -6.95 -39.99 36.60
CA MET A 118 -6.79 -39.05 37.73
C MET A 118 -5.33 -38.91 38.19
N ASN A 119 -4.54 -39.99 38.15
CA ASN A 119 -3.14 -39.98 38.54
C ASN A 119 -2.28 -39.11 37.59
N LEU A 120 -2.49 -39.23 36.28
CA LEU A 120 -1.73 -38.45 35.29
C LEU A 120 -2.24 -37.01 35.17
N GLN A 121 -3.50 -36.74 35.50
CA GLN A 121 -3.99 -35.37 35.61
C GLN A 121 -3.29 -34.59 36.73
N GLN A 122 -2.79 -35.27 37.77
CA GLN A 122 -2.01 -34.63 38.84
C GLN A 122 -0.54 -34.40 38.45
N ASP A 123 -0.07 -34.93 37.32
CA ASP A 123 1.30 -34.70 36.86
C ASP A 123 1.48 -33.25 36.40
N ARG A 124 2.40 -32.55 37.08
CA ARG A 124 2.66 -31.14 36.85
C ARG A 124 3.19 -30.84 35.46
N GLU A 125 4.07 -31.70 34.92
CA GLU A 125 4.68 -31.49 33.60
C GLU A 125 3.64 -31.65 32.49
N ILE A 126 2.79 -32.67 32.61
CA ILE A 126 1.69 -32.92 31.66
C ILE A 126 0.71 -31.74 31.67
N ALA A 127 0.36 -31.22 32.85
CA ALA A 127 -0.52 -30.06 32.97
C ALA A 127 0.07 -28.79 32.31
N ILE A 128 1.35 -28.50 32.52
CA ILE A 128 2.03 -27.34 31.90
C ILE A 128 1.98 -27.44 30.37
N GLU A 129 2.34 -28.59 29.80
CA GLU A 129 2.33 -28.78 28.35
C GLU A 129 0.89 -28.75 27.77
N ALA A 130 -0.10 -29.24 28.52
CA ALA A 130 -1.50 -29.16 28.13
C ALA A 130 -1.97 -27.72 28.02
N VAL A 131 -1.67 -26.91 29.03
CA VAL A 131 -2.04 -25.49 29.10
C VAL A 131 -1.32 -24.68 28.03
N LYS A 132 -0.03 -24.96 27.79
CA LYS A 132 0.72 -24.35 26.69
C LYS A 132 0.06 -24.64 25.33
N SER A 133 -0.46 -25.84 25.11
CA SER A 133 -1.11 -26.20 23.84
C SER A 133 -2.55 -25.67 23.75
N SER A 134 -3.36 -25.82 24.80
CA SER A 134 -4.76 -25.39 24.88
C SER A 134 -5.09 -24.87 26.29
N PRO A 135 -5.19 -23.54 26.49
CA PRO A 135 -5.41 -22.95 27.80
C PRO A 135 -6.68 -23.44 28.53
N HIS A 136 -7.74 -23.80 27.78
CA HIS A 136 -8.99 -24.35 28.34
C HIS A 136 -8.80 -25.69 29.06
N SER A 137 -7.70 -26.41 28.83
CA SER A 137 -7.44 -27.70 29.49
C SER A 137 -7.35 -27.57 31.02
N LEU A 138 -7.01 -26.38 31.52
CA LEU A 138 -6.95 -26.09 32.94
C LEU A 138 -8.30 -26.30 33.67
N SER A 139 -9.45 -26.11 32.99
CA SER A 139 -10.76 -26.32 33.62
C SER A 139 -11.03 -27.78 34.00
N TYR A 140 -10.34 -28.72 33.34
CA TYR A 140 -10.47 -30.16 33.59
C TYR A 140 -9.45 -30.68 34.60
N ALA A 141 -8.53 -29.82 35.08
CA ALA A 141 -7.48 -30.21 36.00
C ALA A 141 -7.98 -30.38 37.45
N PRO A 142 -7.34 -31.25 38.24
CA PRO A 142 -7.64 -31.38 39.66
C PRO A 142 -7.30 -30.08 40.41
N ILE A 143 -7.87 -29.91 41.61
CA ILE A 143 -7.86 -28.62 42.31
C ILE A 143 -6.43 -28.13 42.64
N ASN A 144 -5.52 -29.06 42.95
CA ASN A 144 -4.11 -28.75 43.22
C ASN A 144 -3.39 -28.12 42.01
N ILE A 145 -3.74 -28.54 40.79
CA ILE A 145 -3.16 -27.98 39.55
C ILE A 145 -3.85 -26.66 39.18
N ARG A 146 -5.15 -26.54 39.42
CA ARG A 146 -5.90 -25.27 39.22
C ARG A 146 -5.51 -24.16 40.19
N GLU A 147 -4.87 -24.51 41.30
CA GLU A 147 -4.36 -23.58 42.31
C GLU A 147 -2.84 -23.33 42.21
N ASP A 148 -2.15 -23.91 41.22
CA ASP A 148 -0.72 -23.67 40.99
C ASP A 148 -0.51 -22.36 40.22
N ASP A 149 0.14 -21.38 40.87
CA ASP A 149 0.32 -20.02 40.35
C ASP A 149 1.08 -20.00 39.01
N GLU A 150 2.07 -20.88 38.83
CA GLU A 150 2.87 -20.94 37.61
C GLU A 150 2.03 -21.45 36.44
N ILE A 151 1.29 -22.55 36.64
CA ILE A 151 0.44 -23.17 35.60
C ILE A 151 -0.68 -22.21 35.20
N VAL A 152 -1.31 -21.58 36.19
CA VAL A 152 -2.36 -20.58 35.95
C VAL A 152 -1.79 -19.39 35.17
N SER A 153 -0.62 -18.87 35.55
CA SER A 153 0.00 -17.74 34.85
C SER A 153 0.28 -18.03 33.37
N ILE A 154 0.73 -19.24 33.04
CA ILE A 154 0.97 -19.68 31.65
C ILE A 154 -0.36 -19.71 30.88
N ALA A 155 -1.44 -20.20 31.49
CA ALA A 155 -2.77 -20.24 30.88
C ALA A 155 -3.27 -18.82 30.56
N LEU A 156 -3.20 -17.92 31.55
CA LEU A 156 -3.73 -16.56 31.44
C LEU A 156 -2.94 -15.70 30.45
N LYS A 157 -1.60 -15.87 30.40
CA LYS A 157 -0.77 -15.22 29.39
C LYS A 157 -1.15 -15.62 27.96
N LYS A 158 -1.73 -16.80 27.74
CA LYS A 158 -2.27 -17.16 26.42
C LYS A 158 -3.70 -16.68 26.20
N GLN A 159 -4.55 -16.78 27.22
CA GLN A 159 -5.95 -16.39 27.13
C GLN A 159 -6.49 -15.92 28.48
N LEU A 160 -6.53 -14.60 28.67
CA LEU A 160 -6.92 -13.97 29.93
C LEU A 160 -8.38 -14.22 30.32
N SER A 161 -9.28 -14.45 29.36
CA SER A 161 -10.71 -14.69 29.62
C SER A 161 -11.00 -15.95 30.44
N ILE A 162 -10.04 -16.89 30.54
CA ILE A 162 -10.18 -18.13 31.31
C ILE A 162 -10.22 -17.88 32.82
N VAL A 163 -9.80 -16.70 33.30
CA VAL A 163 -9.96 -16.30 34.72
C VAL A 163 -11.37 -16.58 35.23
N THR A 164 -12.39 -16.42 34.39
CA THR A 164 -13.81 -16.71 34.72
C THR A 164 -14.04 -18.13 35.28
N ASN A 165 -13.22 -19.11 34.91
CA ASN A 165 -13.34 -20.51 35.35
C ASN A 165 -12.43 -20.86 36.54
N LEU A 166 -11.64 -19.92 37.06
CA LEU A 166 -10.72 -20.13 38.18
C LEU A 166 -11.36 -19.83 39.53
N SER A 167 -10.63 -20.10 40.62
CA SER A 167 -11.06 -19.76 41.98
C SER A 167 -11.00 -18.26 42.25
N ASN A 168 -11.71 -17.82 43.30
CA ASN A 168 -11.74 -16.42 43.71
C ASN A 168 -10.35 -15.87 44.07
N ARG A 169 -9.42 -16.74 44.51
CA ARG A 169 -8.03 -16.40 44.79
C ARG A 169 -7.34 -15.68 43.62
N PHE A 170 -7.61 -16.10 42.39
CA PHE A 170 -7.05 -15.47 41.18
C PHE A 170 -7.97 -14.40 40.61
N LYS A 171 -9.29 -14.62 40.64
CA LYS A 171 -10.28 -13.67 40.11
C LYS A 171 -10.25 -12.32 40.81
N ASP A 172 -9.99 -12.32 42.11
CA ASP A 172 -10.02 -11.12 42.94
C ASP A 172 -8.61 -10.53 43.17
N ASN A 173 -7.59 -11.04 42.48
CA ASN A 173 -6.21 -10.56 42.59
C ASN A 173 -5.84 -9.63 41.41
N PRO A 174 -5.86 -8.30 41.59
CA PRO A 174 -5.56 -7.35 40.51
C PRO A 174 -4.14 -7.44 39.98
N ASP A 175 -3.15 -7.56 40.86
CA ASP A 175 -1.75 -7.56 40.44
C ASP A 175 -1.42 -8.84 39.64
N PHE A 176 -1.96 -9.98 40.04
CA PHE A 176 -1.77 -11.24 39.31
C PHE A 176 -2.38 -11.19 37.89
N ILE A 177 -3.59 -10.63 37.75
CA ILE A 177 -4.23 -10.46 36.44
C ILE A 177 -3.45 -9.45 35.60
N TYR A 178 -3.01 -8.35 36.21
CA TYR A 178 -2.19 -7.34 35.55
C TYR A 178 -0.90 -7.95 34.98
N ASP A 179 -0.19 -8.78 35.75
CA ASP A 179 1.04 -9.45 35.33
C ASP A 179 0.80 -10.47 34.20
N CYS A 180 -0.35 -11.15 34.23
CA CYS A 180 -0.71 -12.14 33.23
C CYS A 180 -1.19 -11.55 31.89
N ALA A 181 -1.67 -10.30 31.88
CA ALA A 181 -2.16 -9.66 30.65
C ALA A 181 -0.99 -9.45 29.67
N SER A 182 -0.98 -10.19 28.55
CA SER A 182 0.15 -10.20 27.61
C SER A 182 -0.09 -9.43 26.32
N SER A 183 -1.34 -9.09 26.00
CA SER A 183 -1.67 -8.31 24.80
C SER A 183 -2.92 -7.44 24.99
N ALA A 184 -2.98 -6.34 24.23
CA ALA A 184 -4.12 -5.42 24.16
C ALA A 184 -5.43 -6.14 23.80
N TYR A 185 -5.37 -7.09 22.86
CA TYR A 185 -6.53 -7.92 22.49
C TYR A 185 -7.07 -8.75 23.66
N GLN A 186 -6.19 -9.37 24.45
CA GLN A 186 -6.61 -10.13 25.63
C GLN A 186 -7.27 -9.23 26.68
N VAL A 187 -6.72 -8.02 26.91
CA VAL A 187 -7.32 -7.03 27.81
C VAL A 187 -8.69 -6.60 27.33
N PHE A 188 -8.85 -6.31 26.04
CA PHE A 188 -10.15 -5.95 25.47
C PHE A 188 -11.20 -7.07 25.66
N LEU A 189 -10.83 -8.32 25.35
CA LEU A 189 -11.71 -9.48 25.58
C LEU A 189 -12.07 -9.66 27.06
N TYR A 190 -11.09 -9.47 27.96
CA TYR A 190 -11.31 -9.55 29.39
C TYR A 190 -12.35 -8.52 29.84
N ILE A 191 -12.20 -7.25 29.46
CA ILE A 191 -13.13 -6.17 29.83
C ILE A 191 -14.52 -6.43 29.27
N ARG A 192 -14.61 -6.96 28.04
CA ARG A 192 -15.89 -7.22 27.36
C ARG A 192 -16.65 -8.41 27.94
N TYR A 193 -15.97 -9.52 28.21
CA TYR A 193 -16.63 -10.80 28.49
C TYR A 193 -16.59 -11.22 29.97
N CYS A 194 -15.71 -10.66 30.79
CA CYS A 194 -15.65 -11.00 32.22
C CYS A 194 -16.64 -10.15 33.04
N ASN A 195 -17.53 -10.81 33.78
CA ASN A 195 -18.60 -10.15 34.56
C ASN A 195 -18.56 -10.50 36.05
N TYR A 196 -17.44 -10.24 36.72
CA TYR A 196 -17.27 -10.40 38.18
C TYR A 196 -16.72 -9.11 38.81
N PRO A 197 -16.80 -8.91 40.14
CA PRO A 197 -16.58 -7.61 40.78
C PRO A 197 -15.29 -6.89 40.36
N LEU A 198 -14.12 -7.54 40.46
CA LEU A 198 -12.85 -6.93 40.04
C LEU A 198 -12.79 -6.65 38.53
N ALA A 199 -13.40 -7.49 37.69
CA ALA A 199 -13.48 -7.22 36.26
C ALA A 199 -14.43 -6.09 35.89
N GLN A 200 -15.29 -5.64 36.82
CA GLN A 200 -16.17 -4.47 36.66
C GLN A 200 -15.64 -3.23 37.40
N ASP A 201 -14.55 -3.37 38.18
CA ASP A 201 -13.88 -2.25 38.84
C ASP A 201 -13.23 -1.32 37.79
N GLU A 202 -13.64 -0.05 37.79
CA GLU A 202 -13.20 0.94 36.82
C GLU A 202 -11.72 1.28 37.00
N ASP A 203 -11.23 1.42 38.23
CA ASP A 203 -9.83 1.76 38.49
C ASP A 203 -8.90 0.66 37.99
N PHE A 204 -9.27 -0.60 38.22
CA PHE A 204 -8.51 -1.74 37.73
C PHE A 204 -8.53 -1.83 36.19
N ARG A 205 -9.69 -1.62 35.56
CA ARG A 205 -9.80 -1.57 34.10
C ARG A 205 -8.92 -0.48 33.49
N MET A 206 -8.92 0.72 34.08
CA MET A 206 -8.09 1.84 33.63
C MET A 206 -6.60 1.50 33.73
N ARG A 207 -6.16 0.94 34.87
CA ARG A 207 -4.79 0.46 35.05
C ARG A 207 -4.41 -0.59 34.01
N LEU A 208 -5.32 -1.53 33.70
CA LEU A 208 -5.08 -2.61 32.74
C LEU A 208 -4.99 -2.09 31.30
N ILE A 209 -5.86 -1.14 30.92
CA ILE A 209 -5.89 -0.55 29.58
C ILE A 209 -4.58 0.21 29.29
N GLN A 210 -4.08 0.97 30.28
CA GLN A 210 -2.84 1.77 30.17
C GLN A 210 -1.56 0.93 30.00
N LYS A 211 -1.63 -0.39 30.19
CA LYS A 211 -0.48 -1.28 30.01
C LYS A 211 -0.02 -1.35 28.55
N PHE A 212 -0.92 -1.14 27.59
CA PHE A 212 -0.66 -1.27 26.15
C PHE A 212 -0.82 0.07 25.42
N THR A 213 -0.19 0.17 24.25
CA THR A 213 -0.03 1.43 23.48
C THR A 213 -1.00 1.55 22.30
N ASP A 214 -1.55 0.42 21.85
CA ASP A 214 -2.30 0.29 20.61
C ASP A 214 -3.44 -0.71 20.81
N TYR A 215 -4.63 -0.31 20.38
CA TYR A 215 -5.82 -1.15 20.36
C TYR A 215 -6.43 -1.26 18.95
N SER A 216 -6.10 -0.40 18.00
CA SER A 216 -6.70 -0.28 16.67
C SER A 216 -6.29 -1.41 15.72
N HIS A 217 -5.07 -1.93 15.83
CA HIS A 217 -4.49 -2.89 14.87
C HIS A 217 -5.22 -4.25 14.75
N PHE A 218 -6.18 -4.57 15.63
CA PHE A 218 -6.75 -5.92 15.71
C PHE A 218 -8.28 -6.02 15.65
N PHE A 219 -9.02 -5.01 15.18
CA PHE A 219 -10.49 -5.04 15.29
C PHE A 219 -11.29 -5.02 13.98
N SER A 220 -11.88 -6.20 13.74
CA SER A 220 -13.14 -6.40 13.02
C SER A 220 -14.39 -6.22 13.91
N MET A 221 -14.28 -5.68 15.13
CA MET A 221 -15.38 -5.60 16.11
C MET A 221 -15.59 -4.17 16.64
N THR A 222 -16.85 -3.76 16.84
CA THR A 222 -17.24 -2.45 17.41
C THR A 222 -17.06 -2.43 18.94
N MET A 223 -16.75 -1.25 19.49
CA MET A 223 -16.71 -1.00 20.94
C MET A 223 -18.15 -0.86 21.51
N GLU A 224 -18.94 -1.91 21.35
CA GLU A 224 -20.31 -2.03 21.87
C GLU A 224 -20.38 -2.99 23.08
N GLY A 225 -21.30 -2.74 24.02
CA GLY A 225 -21.53 -3.57 25.22
C GLY A 225 -21.21 -2.89 26.56
N ASN A 226 -20.73 -3.66 27.55
CA ASN A 226 -20.45 -3.28 28.95
C ASN A 226 -19.29 -2.28 29.17
N ILE A 227 -18.83 -1.60 28.12
CA ILE A 227 -17.74 -0.61 28.21
C ILE A 227 -18.38 0.77 28.44
N GLY A 228 -18.13 1.41 29.58
CA GLY A 228 -18.63 2.76 29.89
C GLY A 228 -18.00 3.83 28.99
N ASN A 229 -18.57 5.04 28.97
CA ASN A 229 -18.05 6.14 28.15
C ASN A 229 -16.62 6.54 28.56
N ASP A 230 -16.30 6.51 29.85
CA ASP A 230 -14.97 6.87 30.36
C ASP A 230 -13.88 5.91 29.86
N LEU A 231 -14.20 4.61 29.76
CA LEU A 231 -13.29 3.61 29.21
C LEU A 231 -13.11 3.81 27.69
N CYS A 232 -14.18 4.12 26.95
CA CYS A 232 -14.06 4.46 25.53
C CYS A 232 -13.17 5.68 25.31
N LEU A 233 -13.36 6.74 26.09
CA LEU A 233 -12.49 7.92 26.05
C LEU A 233 -11.04 7.55 26.35
N LYS A 234 -10.80 6.63 27.30
CA LYS A 234 -9.45 6.18 27.61
C LYS A 234 -8.80 5.38 26.48
N PHE A 235 -9.56 4.53 25.79
CA PHE A 235 -9.08 3.85 24.59
C PHE A 235 -8.68 4.86 23.51
N ILE A 236 -9.50 5.88 23.27
CA ILE A 236 -9.23 6.94 22.29
C ILE A 236 -8.00 7.78 22.68
N GLU A 237 -7.80 8.06 23.96
CA GLU A 237 -6.61 8.77 24.46
C GLU A 237 -5.31 7.99 24.21
N ILE A 238 -5.35 6.66 24.33
CA ILE A 238 -4.21 5.79 24.04
C ILE A 238 -4.03 5.62 22.54
N ASP A 239 -5.11 5.40 21.82
CA ASP A 239 -5.13 5.11 20.40
C ASP A 239 -6.29 5.84 19.73
N PRO A 240 -6.02 7.02 19.13
CA PRO A 240 -7.06 7.85 18.54
C PRO A 240 -7.87 7.18 17.40
N ASP A 241 -7.29 6.20 16.71
CA ASP A 241 -7.98 5.47 15.63
C ASP A 241 -9.14 4.60 16.17
N CYS A 242 -9.19 4.37 17.49
CA CYS A 242 -10.32 3.72 18.15
C CYS A 242 -11.64 4.48 17.96
N LEU A 243 -11.62 5.80 17.70
CA LEU A 243 -12.82 6.62 17.53
C LEU A 243 -13.73 6.09 16.40
N GLU A 244 -13.16 5.52 15.33
CA GLU A 244 -13.91 4.93 14.22
C GLU A 244 -14.78 3.72 14.63
N LYS A 245 -14.46 3.08 15.75
CA LYS A 245 -15.10 1.83 16.20
C LYS A 245 -16.13 2.04 17.31
N VAL A 246 -16.33 3.29 17.73
CA VAL A 246 -17.26 3.65 18.79
C VAL A 246 -18.67 3.79 18.21
N GLY A 247 -19.53 2.79 18.38
CA GLY A 247 -20.91 2.85 17.89
C GLY A 247 -21.86 3.77 18.69
N ARG A 248 -21.34 4.74 19.47
CA ARG A 248 -22.13 5.58 20.38
C ARG A 248 -22.12 7.05 19.98
N GLU A 249 -23.31 7.60 19.76
CA GLU A 249 -23.51 8.99 19.36
C GLU A 249 -23.03 10.01 20.41
N ASP A 250 -23.13 9.69 21.71
CA ASP A 250 -22.72 10.60 22.80
C ASP A 250 -21.24 11.00 22.74
N ILE A 251 -20.37 10.10 22.31
CA ILE A 251 -18.92 10.35 22.20
C ILE A 251 -18.64 11.25 21.00
N TYR A 252 -19.37 11.07 19.90
CA TYR A 252 -19.28 11.94 18.73
C TYR A 252 -19.80 13.36 19.00
N ASN A 253 -20.70 13.53 19.97
CA ASN A 253 -21.14 14.85 20.42
C ASN A 253 -20.08 15.59 21.27
N ASN A 254 -18.95 14.95 21.62
CA ASN A 254 -17.88 15.61 22.36
C ASN A 254 -17.06 16.53 21.44
N ARG A 255 -17.47 17.80 21.37
CA ARG A 255 -16.81 18.86 20.60
C ARG A 255 -15.30 18.94 20.81
N LYS A 256 -14.84 18.91 22.07
CA LYS A 256 -13.41 19.06 22.39
C LYS A 256 -12.60 17.91 21.82
N LEU A 257 -13.09 16.68 22.02
CA LEU A 257 -12.46 15.48 21.48
C LEU A 257 -12.33 15.54 19.96
N LEU A 258 -13.39 15.94 19.25
CA LEU A 258 -13.34 16.09 17.79
C LEU A 258 -12.33 17.17 17.37
N MET A 259 -12.30 18.32 18.03
CA MET A 259 -11.33 19.39 17.74
C MET A 259 -9.88 18.90 17.87
N ASP A 260 -9.59 18.09 18.89
CA ASP A 260 -8.24 17.58 19.15
C ASP A 260 -7.83 16.48 18.16
N LEU A 261 -8.80 15.68 17.69
CA LEU A 261 -8.56 14.53 16.80
C LEU A 261 -8.72 14.85 15.31
N LEU A 262 -9.33 15.97 14.96
CA LEU A 262 -9.44 16.41 13.57
C LEU A 262 -8.10 16.46 12.83
N PRO A 263 -6.95 16.82 13.42
CA PRO A 263 -5.65 16.75 12.70
C PRO A 263 -5.09 15.34 12.52
N HIS A 264 -5.68 14.33 13.17
CA HIS A 264 -5.13 12.98 13.23
C HIS A 264 -5.47 12.15 11.98
N ASN A 265 -6.76 12.12 11.60
CA ASN A 265 -7.27 11.21 10.58
C ASN A 265 -8.49 11.82 9.87
N GLU A 266 -8.48 11.82 8.54
CA GLU A 266 -9.54 12.39 7.68
C GLU A 266 -10.92 11.79 8.00
N LYS A 267 -10.96 10.51 8.39
CA LYS A 267 -12.22 9.84 8.73
C LYS A 267 -12.92 10.46 9.93
N VAL A 268 -12.21 11.21 10.79
CA VAL A 268 -12.84 11.97 11.90
C VAL A 268 -13.82 13.01 11.36
N LEU A 269 -13.55 13.61 10.19
CA LEU A 269 -14.48 14.51 9.51
C LEU A 269 -15.82 13.82 9.23
N ASP A 270 -15.78 12.56 8.79
CA ASP A 270 -16.99 11.80 8.47
C ASP A 270 -17.82 11.43 9.71
N LEU A 271 -17.19 11.43 10.89
CA LEU A 271 -17.80 11.12 12.19
C LEU A 271 -18.45 12.33 12.88
N ILE A 272 -18.29 13.54 12.35
CA ILE A 272 -18.95 14.74 12.92
C ILE A 272 -20.48 14.56 12.83
N PRO A 273 -21.20 14.58 13.96
CA PRO A 273 -22.65 14.39 13.98
C PRO A 273 -23.40 15.65 13.50
N GLU A 274 -24.64 15.47 13.05
CA GLU A 274 -25.50 16.57 12.56
C GLU A 274 -25.74 17.64 13.63
N SER A 275 -25.74 17.26 14.91
CA SER A 275 -25.84 18.17 16.07
C SER A 275 -24.73 19.23 16.13
N LEU A 276 -23.53 18.90 15.64
CA LEU A 276 -22.36 19.79 15.62
C LEU A 276 -22.09 20.39 14.24
N SER A 277 -22.94 20.11 13.25
CA SER A 277 -22.81 20.68 11.90
C SER A 277 -22.90 22.20 11.87
N ASN A 278 -23.53 22.82 12.88
CA ASN A 278 -23.63 24.27 13.02
C ASN A 278 -22.51 24.89 13.88
N ASP A 279 -21.54 24.10 14.35
CA ASP A 279 -20.41 24.60 15.12
C ASP A 279 -19.40 25.27 14.19
N ARG A 280 -19.49 26.60 14.11
CA ARG A 280 -18.67 27.42 13.22
C ARG A 280 -17.16 27.21 13.39
N GLU A 281 -16.68 27.06 14.61
CA GLU A 281 -15.25 26.94 14.88
C GLU A 281 -14.73 25.55 14.48
N LEU A 282 -15.50 24.50 14.79
CA LEU A 282 -15.19 23.13 14.37
C LEU A 282 -15.11 23.02 12.84
N ILE A 283 -16.08 23.60 12.13
CA ILE A 283 -16.10 23.60 10.66
C ILE A 283 -14.94 24.41 10.09
N ILE A 284 -14.64 25.61 10.63
CA ILE A 284 -13.47 26.38 10.18
C ILE A 284 -12.17 25.59 10.39
N ARG A 285 -12.04 24.89 11.53
CA ARG A 285 -10.88 24.06 11.81
C ARG A 285 -10.77 22.90 10.83
N ALA A 286 -11.87 22.22 10.51
CA ALA A 286 -11.91 21.13 9.54
C ALA A 286 -11.53 21.62 8.13
N VAL A 287 -12.08 22.76 7.69
CA VAL A 287 -11.79 23.40 6.40
C VAL A 287 -10.30 23.78 6.23
N ARG A 288 -9.59 24.06 7.32
CA ARG A 288 -8.13 24.35 7.28
C ARG A 288 -7.26 23.11 7.09
N ILE A 289 -7.80 21.91 7.35
CA ILE A 289 -7.04 20.66 7.33
C ILE A 289 -7.42 19.84 6.10
N TYR A 290 -8.72 19.72 5.82
CA TYR A 290 -9.26 18.77 4.85
C TYR A 290 -9.94 19.48 3.68
N PRO A 291 -9.71 18.99 2.44
CA PRO A 291 -10.55 19.32 1.29
C PRO A 291 -12.02 18.96 1.56
N ASP A 292 -12.95 19.67 0.92
CA ASP A 292 -14.40 19.42 0.97
C ASP A 292 -15.03 19.35 2.38
N ALA A 293 -14.35 19.86 3.41
CA ALA A 293 -14.84 19.80 4.80
C ALA A 293 -16.18 20.52 5.01
N LEU A 294 -16.55 21.46 4.13
CA LEU A 294 -17.85 22.14 4.17
C LEU A 294 -19.04 21.19 3.96
N LYS A 295 -18.82 19.96 3.44
CA LYS A 295 -19.85 18.92 3.32
C LYS A 295 -20.55 18.57 4.64
N LYS A 296 -19.88 18.83 5.77
CA LYS A 296 -20.38 18.57 7.13
C LYS A 296 -21.03 19.78 7.80
N ALA A 297 -20.98 20.94 7.16
CA ALA A 297 -21.57 22.15 7.70
C ALA A 297 -23.10 22.15 7.55
N SER A 298 -23.77 22.85 8.46
CA SER A 298 -25.21 23.11 8.37
C SER A 298 -25.53 23.97 7.15
N LYS A 299 -26.80 23.94 6.69
CA LYS A 299 -27.27 24.84 5.61
C LYS A 299 -27.09 26.32 5.95
N GLU A 300 -27.13 26.66 7.24
CA GLU A 300 -26.91 28.03 7.75
C GLU A 300 -25.46 28.48 7.52
N LEU A 301 -24.49 27.66 7.92
CA LEU A 301 -23.07 27.95 7.70
C LEU A 301 -22.68 27.93 6.22
N CYS A 302 -23.29 27.04 5.41
CA CYS A 302 -23.13 27.06 3.95
C CYS A 302 -23.69 28.31 3.26
N SER A 303 -24.46 29.13 3.98
CA SER A 303 -24.97 30.42 3.52
C SER A 303 -24.18 31.61 4.08
N GLU A 304 -23.23 31.38 5.01
CA GLU A 304 -22.40 32.42 5.60
C GLU A 304 -21.27 32.81 4.63
N ARG A 305 -21.41 33.96 3.97
CA ARG A 305 -20.45 34.45 2.96
C ARG A 305 -19.00 34.49 3.48
N GLU A 306 -18.77 34.90 4.73
CA GLU A 306 -17.42 35.00 5.30
C GLU A 306 -16.75 33.62 5.48
N LEU A 307 -17.46 32.64 6.03
CA LEU A 307 -16.95 31.28 6.20
C LEU A 307 -16.73 30.60 4.85
N VAL A 308 -17.68 30.74 3.93
CA VAL A 308 -17.62 30.18 2.58
C VAL A 308 -16.44 30.74 1.79
N THR A 309 -16.25 32.05 1.79
CA THR A 309 -15.11 32.68 1.10
C THR A 309 -13.77 32.20 1.66
N LYS A 310 -13.68 32.02 2.99
CA LYS A 310 -12.52 31.40 3.64
C LYS A 310 -12.34 29.95 3.20
N ALA A 311 -13.41 29.16 3.12
CA ALA A 311 -13.33 27.76 2.71
C ALA A 311 -12.85 27.60 1.27
N LEU A 312 -13.36 28.40 0.35
CA LEU A 312 -12.95 28.44 -1.07
C LEU A 312 -11.50 28.91 -1.27
N LEU A 313 -10.89 29.57 -0.27
CA LEU A 313 -9.46 29.92 -0.27
C LEU A 313 -8.56 28.75 0.12
N TYR A 314 -9.08 27.77 0.86
CA TYR A 314 -8.35 26.54 1.18
C TYR A 314 -8.54 25.50 0.09
N ASP A 315 -9.78 25.31 -0.36
CA ASP A 315 -10.12 24.33 -1.36
C ASP A 315 -11.37 24.74 -2.16
N SER A 316 -11.25 24.74 -3.48
CA SER A 316 -12.31 25.10 -4.42
C SER A 316 -13.46 24.11 -4.39
N GLY A 317 -13.21 22.81 -4.10
CA GLY A 317 -14.22 21.75 -4.04
C GLY A 317 -15.42 22.07 -3.13
N ASN A 318 -15.19 22.87 -2.08
CA ASN A 318 -16.23 23.36 -1.17
C ASN A 318 -17.38 24.12 -1.86
N PHE A 319 -17.20 24.60 -3.10
CA PHE A 319 -18.25 25.29 -3.87
C PHE A 319 -19.52 24.45 -4.06
N GLU A 320 -19.39 23.11 -4.14
CA GLU A 320 -20.52 22.20 -4.32
C GLU A 320 -21.54 22.30 -3.16
N PHE A 321 -21.05 22.56 -1.95
CA PHE A 321 -21.86 22.52 -0.72
C PHE A 321 -22.51 23.87 -0.36
N LEU A 322 -22.30 24.90 -1.19
CA LEU A 322 -22.83 26.24 -0.96
C LEU A 322 -24.34 26.33 -1.19
N SER A 323 -24.96 27.29 -0.51
CA SER A 323 -26.36 27.65 -0.75
C SER A 323 -26.58 28.08 -2.21
N GLU A 324 -27.80 27.86 -2.72
CA GLU A 324 -28.14 28.20 -4.11
C GLU A 324 -27.93 29.69 -4.44
N GLU A 325 -28.14 30.55 -3.45
CA GLU A 325 -27.92 32.00 -3.55
C GLU A 325 -26.45 32.33 -3.80
N LEU A 326 -25.54 31.77 -2.99
CA LEU A 326 -24.10 32.00 -3.12
C LEU A 326 -23.51 31.33 -4.35
N ARG A 327 -24.04 30.16 -4.76
CA ARG A 327 -23.65 29.52 -6.04
C ARG A 327 -24.07 30.33 -7.27
N SER A 328 -24.96 31.30 -7.10
CA SER A 328 -25.38 32.21 -8.16
C SER A 328 -24.70 33.59 -8.09
N ASP A 329 -23.81 33.81 -7.11
CA ASP A 329 -23.04 35.04 -6.99
C ASP A 329 -21.93 35.07 -8.05
N ARG A 330 -22.04 36.02 -8.98
CA ARG A 330 -21.09 36.18 -10.09
C ARG A 330 -19.66 36.44 -9.60
N GLY A 331 -19.48 37.21 -8.51
CA GLY A 331 -18.16 37.52 -7.99
C GLY A 331 -17.43 36.27 -7.50
N LEU A 332 -18.14 35.39 -6.78
CA LEU A 332 -17.58 34.12 -6.32
C LEU A 332 -17.26 33.18 -7.49
N ILE A 333 -18.14 33.14 -8.50
CA ILE A 333 -17.91 32.33 -9.70
C ILE A 333 -16.65 32.78 -10.44
N ASP A 334 -16.50 34.08 -10.68
CA ASP A 334 -15.36 34.64 -11.40
C ASP A 334 -14.06 34.37 -10.60
N ASP A 335 -14.07 34.54 -9.28
CA ASP A 335 -12.92 34.26 -8.42
C ASP A 335 -12.51 32.78 -8.46
N ILE A 336 -13.46 31.84 -8.40
CA ILE A 336 -13.19 30.40 -8.39
C ILE A 336 -12.70 29.92 -9.76
N ILE A 337 -13.34 30.34 -10.85
CA ILE A 337 -12.93 29.93 -12.21
C ILE A 337 -11.52 30.42 -12.55
N ASN A 338 -11.14 31.59 -12.06
CA ASN A 338 -9.77 32.10 -12.22
C ASN A 338 -8.73 31.26 -11.44
N ARG A 339 -9.14 30.61 -10.34
CA ARG A 339 -8.26 29.72 -9.56
C ARG A 339 -8.20 28.32 -10.15
N ASP A 340 -9.37 27.76 -10.46
CA ASP A 340 -9.52 26.41 -10.98
C ASP A 340 -10.69 26.35 -11.99
N GLY A 341 -10.34 26.32 -13.28
CA GLY A 341 -11.34 26.26 -14.35
C GLY A 341 -12.15 24.94 -14.39
N SER A 342 -11.71 23.89 -13.70
CA SER A 342 -12.44 22.61 -13.65
C SER A 342 -13.76 22.70 -12.84
N MET A 343 -13.88 23.75 -12.03
CA MET A 343 -15.05 24.02 -11.18
C MET A 343 -16.31 24.40 -11.95
N ILE A 344 -16.19 24.61 -13.28
CA ILE A 344 -17.32 24.85 -14.17
C ILE A 344 -18.42 23.78 -14.09
N LYS A 345 -18.06 22.55 -13.70
CA LYS A 345 -19.00 21.44 -13.51
C LYS A 345 -20.06 21.72 -12.43
N TYR A 346 -19.74 22.55 -11.43
CA TYR A 346 -20.61 22.87 -10.29
C TYR A 346 -21.37 24.18 -10.43
N ILE A 347 -20.98 25.04 -11.37
CA ILE A 347 -21.57 26.36 -11.59
C ILE A 347 -22.98 26.21 -12.22
N PRO A 348 -23.96 27.09 -11.94
CA PRO A 348 -25.28 27.01 -12.56
C PRO A 348 -25.25 27.14 -14.10
N GLU A 349 -26.15 26.44 -14.79
CA GLU A 349 -26.21 26.38 -16.26
C GLU A 349 -26.26 27.76 -16.94
N LYS A 350 -26.93 28.74 -16.32
CA LYS A 350 -27.00 30.14 -16.78
C LYS A 350 -25.63 30.74 -17.08
N PHE A 351 -24.62 30.44 -16.24
CA PHE A 351 -23.27 30.96 -16.42
C PHE A 351 -22.43 30.09 -17.36
N ARG A 352 -22.80 28.82 -17.57
CA ARG A 352 -22.14 27.92 -18.53
C ARG A 352 -22.43 28.26 -19.99
N ASN A 353 -23.48 29.04 -20.26
CA ASN A 353 -23.74 29.64 -21.57
C ASN A 353 -22.99 30.98 -21.78
N ASN A 354 -22.22 31.46 -20.80
CA ASN A 354 -21.42 32.67 -20.96
C ASN A 354 -20.05 32.35 -21.56
N ARG A 355 -19.81 32.79 -22.79
CA ARG A 355 -18.57 32.56 -23.52
C ARG A 355 -17.34 33.08 -22.78
N GLU A 356 -17.44 34.21 -22.09
CA GLU A 356 -16.31 34.79 -21.34
C GLU A 356 -15.89 33.88 -20.19
N ILE A 357 -16.84 33.39 -19.39
CA ILE A 357 -16.58 32.51 -18.25
C ILE A 357 -15.97 31.19 -18.73
N ILE A 358 -16.51 30.62 -19.81
CA ILE A 358 -16.00 29.37 -20.39
C ILE A 358 -14.58 29.55 -20.95
N MET A 359 -14.29 30.65 -21.63
CA MET A 359 -12.93 30.93 -22.12
C MET A 359 -11.93 31.10 -20.98
N THR A 360 -12.34 31.76 -19.89
CA THR A 360 -11.51 31.88 -18.68
C THR A 360 -11.27 30.50 -18.06
N ALA A 361 -12.31 29.67 -17.93
CA ALA A 361 -12.19 28.30 -17.44
C ALA A 361 -11.25 27.44 -18.30
N ILE A 362 -11.34 27.55 -19.64
CA ILE A 362 -10.45 26.83 -20.58
C ILE A 362 -9.00 27.26 -20.40
N ARG A 363 -8.72 28.54 -20.18
CA ARG A 363 -7.36 29.05 -19.97
C ARG A 363 -6.74 28.59 -18.64
N HIS A 364 -7.59 28.36 -17.64
CA HIS A 364 -7.21 28.02 -16.27
C HIS A 364 -7.51 26.55 -15.90
N SER A 365 -7.76 25.67 -16.88
CA SER A 365 -7.92 24.23 -16.64
C SER A 365 -7.24 23.38 -17.71
N CYS A 366 -6.76 22.20 -17.30
CA CYS A 366 -6.25 21.16 -18.20
C CYS A 366 -7.26 20.02 -18.41
N SER A 367 -8.46 20.11 -17.84
CA SER A 367 -9.50 19.07 -17.87
C SER A 367 -10.52 19.29 -18.99
N ASP A 368 -11.28 18.23 -19.34
CA ASP A 368 -12.35 18.34 -20.34
C ASP A 368 -13.52 19.17 -19.82
N ILE A 369 -13.66 20.37 -20.36
CA ILE A 369 -14.74 21.30 -20.03
C ILE A 369 -15.97 21.07 -20.91
N TYR A 370 -15.82 20.38 -22.07
CA TYR A 370 -16.89 20.23 -23.07
C TYR A 370 -18.24 19.75 -22.52
N PRO A 371 -18.29 18.74 -21.62
CA PRO A 371 -19.55 18.26 -21.07
C PRO A 371 -20.37 19.35 -20.37
N PHE A 372 -19.69 20.34 -19.81
CA PHE A 372 -20.27 21.37 -18.97
C PHE A 372 -20.55 22.67 -19.71
N ILE A 373 -20.02 22.85 -20.92
CA ILE A 373 -20.34 24.00 -21.77
C ILE A 373 -21.85 24.02 -22.03
N GLY A 374 -22.47 25.19 -21.95
CA GLY A 374 -23.89 25.33 -22.26
C GLY A 374 -24.20 25.09 -23.73
N TYR A 375 -25.42 24.63 -24.05
CA TYR A 375 -25.77 24.08 -25.37
C TYR A 375 -25.45 25.02 -26.54
N GLU A 376 -25.63 26.33 -26.36
CA GLU A 376 -25.40 27.33 -27.42
C GLU A 376 -23.93 27.44 -27.84
N LEU A 377 -23.00 27.17 -26.92
CA LEU A 377 -21.56 27.29 -27.15
C LEU A 377 -20.90 25.99 -27.59
N LYS A 378 -21.63 24.86 -27.57
CA LYS A 378 -21.10 23.55 -27.98
C LYS A 378 -20.78 23.46 -29.46
N GLU A 379 -21.32 24.36 -30.27
CA GLU A 379 -21.07 24.47 -31.72
C GLU A 379 -20.00 25.54 -32.07
N ASP A 380 -19.48 26.29 -31.08
CA ASP A 380 -18.41 27.27 -31.31
C ASP A 380 -17.08 26.56 -31.57
N ARG A 381 -16.74 26.41 -32.85
CA ARG A 381 -15.51 25.73 -33.30
C ARG A 381 -14.25 26.31 -32.65
N GLU A 382 -14.15 27.62 -32.50
CA GLU A 382 -12.94 28.26 -31.96
C GLU A 382 -12.77 27.93 -30.48
N LEU A 383 -13.87 27.95 -29.73
CA LEU A 383 -13.89 27.59 -28.32
C LEU A 383 -13.54 26.11 -28.11
N ILE A 384 -14.06 25.21 -28.97
CA ILE A 384 -13.73 23.78 -28.90
C ILE A 384 -12.27 23.55 -29.25
N LEU A 385 -11.75 24.20 -30.30
CA LEU A 385 -10.34 24.08 -30.67
C LEU A 385 -9.42 24.55 -29.52
N GLU A 386 -9.76 25.65 -28.85
CA GLU A 386 -8.98 26.13 -27.69
C GLU A 386 -9.07 25.16 -26.50
N SER A 387 -10.25 24.59 -26.23
CA SER A 387 -10.42 23.56 -25.20
C SER A 387 -9.59 22.31 -25.51
N VAL A 388 -9.54 21.87 -26.76
CA VAL A 388 -8.74 20.72 -27.21
C VAL A 388 -7.24 21.04 -27.19
N LYS A 389 -6.82 22.28 -27.46
CA LYS A 389 -5.43 22.71 -27.29
C LYS A 389 -4.94 22.68 -25.84
N ASN A 390 -5.82 22.78 -24.85
CA ASN A 390 -5.42 22.69 -23.44
C ASN A 390 -5.61 21.29 -22.84
N SER A 391 -6.68 20.58 -23.20
CA SER A 391 -7.03 19.28 -22.61
C SER A 391 -6.65 18.07 -23.47
N GLY A 392 -6.62 18.23 -24.79
CA GLY A 392 -6.39 17.15 -25.74
C GLY A 392 -7.58 16.22 -25.98
N ILE A 393 -8.76 16.48 -25.40
CA ILE A 393 -9.88 15.51 -25.35
C ILE A 393 -10.95 15.80 -26.41
N ILE A 394 -11.33 14.79 -27.20
CA ILE A 394 -12.40 14.89 -28.23
C ILE A 394 -13.52 13.85 -28.06
N ARG A 395 -13.38 12.89 -27.16
CA ARG A 395 -14.41 11.84 -26.92
C ARG A 395 -15.83 12.40 -26.75
N ASN A 396 -15.96 13.55 -26.10
CA ASN A 396 -17.24 14.14 -25.72
C ASN A 396 -17.78 15.15 -26.75
N VAL A 397 -16.97 15.59 -27.73
CA VAL A 397 -17.40 16.57 -28.74
C VAL A 397 -18.38 15.96 -29.75
N ILE A 398 -19.20 16.80 -30.37
CA ILE A 398 -20.11 16.40 -31.45
C ILE A 398 -19.37 15.81 -32.65
N GLN A 399 -20.10 15.02 -33.45
CA GLN A 399 -19.53 14.26 -34.56
C GLN A 399 -18.84 15.14 -35.62
N ASP A 400 -19.32 16.37 -35.83
CA ASP A 400 -18.75 17.28 -36.81
C ASP A 400 -17.31 17.65 -36.48
N PHE A 401 -16.99 17.90 -35.20
CA PHE A 401 -15.62 18.17 -34.75
C PHE A 401 -14.75 16.91 -34.72
N LYS A 402 -15.34 15.72 -34.61
CA LYS A 402 -14.63 14.42 -34.81
C LYS A 402 -14.32 14.14 -36.28
N ASN A 403 -14.95 14.87 -37.21
CA ASN A 403 -14.62 14.87 -38.63
C ASN A 403 -13.62 15.99 -38.99
N ASP A 404 -13.43 16.98 -38.11
CA ASP A 404 -12.49 18.08 -38.34
C ASP A 404 -11.05 17.59 -38.13
N ARG A 405 -10.29 17.55 -39.22
CA ARG A 405 -8.91 17.06 -39.21
C ARG A 405 -8.01 17.88 -38.30
N GLU A 406 -8.23 19.20 -38.18
CA GLU A 406 -7.39 20.06 -37.33
C GLU A 406 -7.61 19.73 -35.85
N ILE A 407 -8.87 19.69 -35.41
CA ILE A 407 -9.23 19.39 -34.01
C ILE A 407 -8.74 18.00 -33.62
N VAL A 408 -8.99 17.00 -34.48
CA VAL A 408 -8.54 15.61 -34.25
C VAL A 408 -7.02 15.53 -34.19
N LEU A 409 -6.31 16.22 -35.08
CA LEU A 409 -4.84 16.25 -35.07
C LEU A 409 -4.30 16.89 -33.79
N THR A 410 -4.86 18.03 -33.35
CA THR A 410 -4.45 18.71 -32.11
C THR A 410 -4.69 17.82 -30.88
N SER A 411 -5.79 17.08 -30.86
CA SER A 411 -6.11 16.13 -29.78
C SER A 411 -5.11 14.97 -29.72
N ILE A 412 -4.86 14.31 -30.86
CA ILE A 412 -3.94 13.18 -30.95
C ILE A 412 -2.51 13.59 -30.55
N GLN A 413 -2.10 14.82 -30.85
CA GLN A 413 -0.80 15.38 -30.46
C GLN A 413 -0.61 15.50 -28.94
N GLN A 414 -1.68 15.48 -28.16
CA GLN A 414 -1.61 15.45 -26.69
C GLN A 414 -1.81 14.04 -26.16
N ASN A 415 -2.82 13.34 -26.68
CA ASN A 415 -3.15 11.99 -26.27
C ASN A 415 -3.51 11.13 -27.49
N GLY A 416 -2.63 10.20 -27.86
CA GLY A 416 -2.82 9.33 -29.02
C GLY A 416 -4.08 8.45 -28.94
N ASP A 417 -4.53 8.08 -27.74
CA ASP A 417 -5.70 7.23 -27.55
C ASP A 417 -7.02 7.92 -27.95
N GLU A 418 -7.03 9.25 -28.09
CA GLU A 418 -8.20 9.99 -28.56
C GLU A 418 -8.51 9.73 -30.04
N PHE A 419 -7.56 9.18 -30.81
CA PHE A 419 -7.78 8.73 -32.19
C PHE A 419 -8.96 7.75 -32.33
N GLN A 420 -9.26 6.97 -31.30
CA GLN A 420 -10.39 6.04 -31.30
C GLN A 420 -11.76 6.73 -31.49
N TYR A 421 -11.86 8.00 -31.10
CA TYR A 421 -13.08 8.80 -31.19
C TYR A 421 -13.17 9.61 -32.48
N ALA A 422 -12.10 9.67 -33.27
CA ALA A 422 -12.13 10.27 -34.58
C ALA A 422 -13.11 9.53 -35.50
N SER A 423 -13.61 10.25 -36.49
CA SER A 423 -14.53 9.69 -37.47
C SER A 423 -13.94 8.48 -38.20
N LYS A 424 -14.81 7.60 -38.71
CA LYS A 424 -14.36 6.45 -39.52
C LYS A 424 -13.46 6.88 -40.70
N TYR A 425 -13.77 8.04 -41.30
CA TYR A 425 -12.98 8.62 -42.39
C TYR A 425 -11.56 8.96 -41.93
N LEU A 426 -11.41 9.73 -40.84
CA LEU A 426 -10.08 10.10 -40.32
C LEU A 426 -9.32 8.92 -39.69
N ARG A 427 -10.04 7.92 -39.15
CA ARG A 427 -9.41 6.70 -38.65
C ARG A 427 -8.85 5.79 -39.75
N SER A 428 -9.24 6.02 -41.00
CA SER A 428 -8.68 5.34 -42.17
C SER A 428 -7.45 6.08 -42.73
N ASP A 429 -7.12 7.26 -42.20
CA ASP A 429 -5.93 8.02 -42.57
C ASP A 429 -4.69 7.41 -41.90
N ARG A 430 -3.83 6.79 -42.71
CA ARG A 430 -2.58 6.17 -42.25
C ARG A 430 -1.66 7.17 -41.56
N GLU A 431 -1.60 8.42 -42.03
CA GLU A 431 -0.72 9.44 -41.45
C GLU A 431 -1.19 9.80 -40.03
N LEU A 432 -2.49 9.97 -39.84
CA LEU A 432 -3.05 10.22 -38.51
C LEU A 432 -2.88 9.02 -37.58
N ALA A 433 -3.06 7.80 -38.09
CA ALA A 433 -2.82 6.58 -37.32
C ALA A 433 -1.36 6.49 -36.85
N LEU A 434 -0.39 6.79 -37.72
CA LEU A 434 1.03 6.82 -37.35
C LEU A 434 1.34 7.89 -36.30
N ILE A 435 0.78 9.10 -36.45
CA ILE A 435 0.92 10.17 -35.45
C ILE A 435 0.32 9.72 -34.11
N ALA A 436 -0.83 9.05 -34.11
CA ALA A 436 -1.47 8.53 -32.92
C ALA A 436 -0.62 7.47 -32.21
N ILE A 437 -0.09 6.47 -32.94
CA ILE A 437 0.81 5.44 -32.38
C ILE A 437 2.03 6.09 -31.72
N ARG A 438 2.62 7.08 -32.40
CA ARG A 438 3.77 7.84 -31.89
C ARG A 438 3.46 8.61 -30.60
N MET A 439 2.18 8.94 -30.40
CA MET A 439 1.63 9.53 -29.18
C MET A 439 1.01 8.46 -28.25
N TYR A 440 1.56 7.24 -28.29
CA TYR A 440 1.21 6.10 -27.43
C TYR A 440 -0.18 5.48 -27.64
N CYS A 441 -0.82 5.71 -28.79
CA CYS A 441 -2.09 5.06 -29.13
C CYS A 441 -1.93 3.52 -29.20
N SER A 442 -2.87 2.79 -28.61
CA SER A 442 -2.90 1.33 -28.74
C SER A 442 -3.37 0.86 -30.12
N LEU A 443 -2.74 -0.20 -30.65
CA LEU A 443 -3.17 -0.88 -31.87
C LEU A 443 -4.62 -1.37 -31.82
N LYS A 444 -5.19 -1.58 -30.62
CA LYS A 444 -6.61 -1.92 -30.43
C LYS A 444 -7.56 -0.92 -31.11
N HIS A 445 -7.15 0.35 -31.21
CA HIS A 445 -7.98 1.44 -31.73
C HIS A 445 -7.78 1.68 -33.22
N ILE A 446 -6.83 0.98 -33.84
CA ILE A 446 -6.44 1.11 -35.24
C ILE A 446 -7.16 0.04 -36.05
N PHE A 447 -7.63 0.41 -37.23
CA PHE A 447 -8.29 -0.52 -38.14
C PHE A 447 -7.30 -1.56 -38.65
N VAL A 448 -7.70 -2.84 -38.62
CA VAL A 448 -6.86 -3.94 -39.07
C VAL A 448 -6.50 -3.78 -40.55
N GLU A 449 -7.39 -3.16 -41.33
CA GLU A 449 -7.21 -2.91 -42.76
C GLU A 449 -6.05 -1.96 -43.10
N ILE A 450 -5.66 -1.07 -42.18
CA ILE A 450 -4.53 -0.14 -42.37
C ILE A 450 -3.26 -0.60 -41.66
N LEU A 451 -3.31 -1.71 -40.90
CA LEU A 451 -2.13 -2.22 -40.19
C LEU A 451 -1.10 -2.72 -41.19
N ASP A 452 0.11 -2.15 -41.10
CA ASP A 452 1.29 -2.61 -41.80
C ASP A 452 2.39 -2.98 -40.79
N ARG A 453 3.46 -3.61 -41.29
CA ARG A 453 4.59 -4.03 -40.44
C ARG A 453 5.21 -2.85 -39.68
N GLU A 454 5.25 -1.67 -40.29
CA GLU A 454 5.88 -0.46 -39.73
C GLU A 454 5.06 0.10 -38.55
N LEU A 455 3.74 0.23 -38.72
CA LEU A 455 2.83 0.67 -37.65
C LEU A 455 2.88 -0.28 -36.46
N VAL A 456 2.90 -1.58 -36.71
CA VAL A 456 2.96 -2.60 -35.65
C VAL A 456 4.29 -2.55 -34.90
N TYR A 457 5.41 -2.41 -35.62
CA TYR A 457 6.73 -2.25 -35.01
C TYR A 457 6.79 -1.00 -34.12
N GLU A 458 6.35 0.16 -34.63
CA GLU A 458 6.35 1.41 -33.85
C GLU A 458 5.42 1.33 -32.63
N ALA A 459 4.27 0.68 -32.74
CA ALA A 459 3.37 0.51 -31.61
C ALA A 459 3.96 -0.42 -30.53
N CYS A 460 4.59 -1.53 -30.92
CA CYS A 460 5.21 -2.48 -30.00
C CYS A 460 6.42 -1.88 -29.29
N LYS A 461 7.22 -1.07 -29.98
CA LYS A 461 8.36 -0.31 -29.43
C LYS A 461 7.94 0.64 -28.31
N ARG A 462 6.74 1.23 -28.39
CA ARG A 462 6.21 2.15 -27.37
C ARG A 462 5.54 1.43 -26.21
N SER A 463 4.80 0.36 -26.51
CA SER A 463 4.10 -0.43 -25.52
C SER A 463 4.05 -1.90 -25.93
N SER A 464 4.66 -2.74 -25.12
CA SER A 464 4.73 -4.20 -25.26
C SER A 464 3.35 -4.84 -25.39
N ASN A 465 2.32 -4.25 -24.78
CA ASN A 465 0.95 -4.78 -24.82
C ASN A 465 0.34 -4.74 -26.24
N ASN A 466 0.87 -3.91 -27.14
CA ASN A 466 0.39 -3.87 -28.52
C ASN A 466 0.62 -5.17 -29.30
N LEU A 467 1.56 -6.03 -28.84
CA LEU A 467 1.77 -7.35 -29.44
C LEU A 467 0.53 -8.25 -29.37
N GLU A 468 -0.36 -8.02 -28.38
CA GLU A 468 -1.66 -8.69 -28.32
C GLU A 468 -2.52 -8.40 -29.55
N PHE A 469 -2.44 -7.21 -30.14
CA PHE A 469 -3.27 -6.82 -31.29
C PHE A 469 -2.54 -6.99 -32.63
N ALA A 470 -1.26 -7.37 -32.60
CA ALA A 470 -0.37 -7.51 -33.75
C ALA A 470 -0.57 -8.84 -34.53
N SER A 471 -1.81 -9.22 -34.84
CA SER A 471 -2.25 -10.50 -35.43
C SER A 471 -1.15 -11.33 -36.13
N ASP A 472 -0.87 -11.02 -37.39
CA ASP A 472 0.03 -11.78 -38.27
C ASP A 472 1.52 -11.53 -37.98
N PHE A 473 1.82 -10.57 -37.11
CA PHE A 473 3.16 -10.08 -36.82
C PHE A 473 3.75 -10.63 -35.50
N ARG A 474 3.01 -11.47 -34.77
CA ARG A 474 3.45 -12.10 -33.51
C ARG A 474 4.60 -13.11 -33.65
N ASP A 475 4.92 -13.50 -34.88
CA ASP A 475 6.06 -14.38 -35.19
C ASP A 475 7.31 -13.62 -35.66
N ASP A 476 7.24 -12.29 -35.78
CA ASP A 476 8.36 -11.45 -36.21
C ASP A 476 9.31 -11.18 -35.03
N GLU A 477 10.56 -11.62 -35.16
CA GLU A 477 11.59 -11.49 -34.12
C GLU A 477 11.90 -10.04 -33.75
N GLU A 478 11.87 -9.13 -34.73
CA GLU A 478 12.17 -7.70 -34.49
C GLU A 478 11.03 -7.03 -33.74
N ILE A 479 9.78 -7.35 -34.07
CA ILE A 479 8.59 -6.77 -33.41
C ILE A 479 8.48 -7.26 -31.98
N VAL A 480 8.71 -8.56 -31.73
CA VAL A 480 8.70 -9.11 -30.38
C VAL A 480 9.88 -8.57 -29.55
N MET A 481 11.05 -8.35 -30.15
CA MET A 481 12.17 -7.71 -29.47
C MET A 481 11.90 -6.22 -29.18
N ALA A 482 11.26 -5.50 -30.10
CA ALA A 482 10.84 -4.11 -29.87
C ALA A 482 9.86 -4.02 -28.68
N ALA A 483 8.92 -4.96 -28.57
CA ALA A 483 8.07 -5.10 -27.40
C ALA A 483 8.88 -5.39 -26.12
N ALA A 484 9.87 -6.27 -26.18
CA ALA A 484 10.72 -6.60 -25.03
C ALA A 484 11.57 -5.43 -24.50
N CYS A 485 11.97 -4.52 -25.40
CA CYS A 485 12.74 -3.32 -25.06
C CYS A 485 11.86 -2.17 -24.54
N SER A 486 10.53 -2.29 -24.60
CA SER A 486 9.62 -1.29 -24.07
C SER A 486 9.41 -1.46 -22.55
N ASN A 487 9.21 -0.35 -21.84
CA ASN A 487 9.15 -0.32 -20.35
C ASN A 487 7.83 -0.88 -19.75
N SER A 488 7.07 -1.71 -20.48
CA SER A 488 5.65 -2.02 -20.20
C SER A 488 5.37 -3.44 -19.68
N GLY A 489 6.39 -4.20 -19.28
CA GLY A 489 6.26 -5.49 -18.57
C GLY A 489 6.57 -6.72 -19.42
N TYR A 490 6.37 -7.92 -18.86
CA TYR A 490 6.79 -9.21 -19.46
C TYR A 490 5.65 -10.03 -20.08
N LYS A 491 4.39 -9.64 -19.88
CA LYS A 491 3.21 -10.37 -20.36
C LYS A 491 3.10 -10.46 -21.89
N PHE A 492 3.71 -9.52 -22.61
CA PHE A 492 3.71 -9.52 -24.08
C PHE A 492 4.22 -10.85 -24.64
N PHE A 493 5.18 -11.48 -23.95
CA PHE A 493 5.80 -12.71 -24.42
C PHE A 493 4.81 -13.87 -24.49
N SER A 494 3.70 -13.84 -23.74
CA SER A 494 2.63 -14.84 -23.84
C SER A 494 1.90 -14.83 -25.20
N PHE A 495 1.91 -13.69 -25.90
CA PHE A 495 1.30 -13.54 -27.22
C PHE A 495 2.27 -13.88 -28.35
N ALA A 496 3.57 -13.98 -28.09
CA ALA A 496 4.54 -14.39 -29.08
C ALA A 496 4.26 -15.82 -29.57
N SER A 497 4.60 -16.09 -30.83
CA SER A 497 4.41 -17.40 -31.43
C SER A 497 5.09 -18.51 -30.61
N GLU A 498 4.56 -19.72 -30.67
CA GLU A 498 5.17 -20.88 -30.01
C GLU A 498 6.59 -21.15 -30.52
N ARG A 499 6.86 -20.84 -31.81
CA ARG A 499 8.18 -20.90 -32.42
C ARG A 499 9.18 -20.04 -31.65
N LEU A 500 8.82 -18.78 -31.37
CA LEU A 500 9.69 -17.84 -30.66
C LEU A 500 9.83 -18.17 -29.17
N ARG A 501 8.74 -18.59 -28.52
CA ARG A 501 8.75 -18.99 -27.10
C ARG A 501 9.57 -20.25 -26.82
N SER A 502 9.80 -21.06 -27.84
CA SER A 502 10.61 -22.29 -27.76
C SER A 502 12.00 -22.14 -28.40
N ASN A 503 12.33 -20.97 -28.96
CA ASN A 503 13.64 -20.70 -29.55
C ASN A 503 14.62 -20.23 -28.47
N ARG A 504 15.58 -21.10 -28.14
CA ARG A 504 16.61 -20.84 -27.12
C ARG A 504 17.35 -19.52 -27.33
N ASP A 505 17.86 -19.27 -28.53
CA ASP A 505 18.73 -18.12 -28.80
C ASP A 505 17.95 -16.80 -28.73
N PHE A 506 16.69 -16.83 -29.15
CA PHE A 506 15.80 -15.67 -29.02
C PHE A 506 15.41 -15.41 -27.56
N VAL A 507 14.99 -16.44 -26.83
CA VAL A 507 14.65 -16.34 -25.40
C VAL A 507 15.83 -15.83 -24.57
N LEU A 508 17.06 -16.27 -24.88
CA LEU A 508 18.27 -15.79 -24.19
C LEU A 508 18.53 -14.29 -24.44
N LYS A 509 18.23 -13.78 -25.64
CA LYS A 509 18.32 -12.33 -25.95
C LYS A 509 17.26 -11.55 -25.18
N VAL A 510 16.01 -12.03 -25.19
CA VAL A 510 14.89 -11.37 -24.51
C VAL A 510 15.05 -11.40 -22.99
N SER A 511 15.55 -12.50 -22.40
CA SER A 511 15.73 -12.64 -20.96
C SER A 511 16.76 -11.68 -20.35
N LYS A 512 17.71 -11.17 -21.15
CA LYS A 512 18.64 -10.12 -20.74
C LYS A 512 17.97 -8.77 -20.54
N VAL A 513 16.90 -8.50 -21.27
CA VAL A 513 16.16 -7.22 -21.23
C VAL A 513 14.93 -7.33 -20.33
N SER A 514 14.21 -8.44 -20.41
CA SER A 514 12.98 -8.73 -19.67
C SER A 514 13.07 -10.11 -18.99
N PRO A 515 13.68 -10.22 -17.79
CA PRO A 515 13.99 -11.51 -17.17
C PRO A 515 12.76 -12.33 -16.72
N CYS A 516 11.61 -11.70 -16.51
CA CYS A 516 10.38 -12.35 -16.04
C CYS A 516 9.62 -13.17 -17.11
N ILE A 517 10.11 -13.25 -18.36
CA ILE A 517 9.44 -14.03 -19.42
C ILE A 517 9.44 -15.55 -19.19
N ILE A 518 10.21 -16.03 -18.21
CA ILE A 518 10.35 -17.46 -17.88
C ILE A 518 9.02 -18.13 -17.56
N GLU A 519 8.01 -17.38 -17.15
CA GLU A 519 6.67 -17.92 -16.93
C GLU A 519 6.00 -18.46 -18.21
N PHE A 520 6.47 -18.05 -19.39
CA PHE A 520 5.85 -18.33 -20.69
C PHE A 520 6.70 -19.18 -21.66
N ILE A 521 7.94 -19.52 -21.27
CA ILE A 521 8.86 -20.34 -22.09
C ILE A 521 8.51 -21.83 -22.01
N SER A 522 9.04 -22.64 -22.94
CA SER A 522 8.84 -24.10 -22.90
C SER A 522 9.54 -24.73 -21.68
N LYS A 523 9.01 -25.87 -21.20
CA LYS A 523 9.61 -26.61 -20.07
C LYS A 523 11.04 -27.07 -20.36
N GLU A 524 11.40 -27.26 -21.63
CA GLU A 524 12.77 -27.62 -22.01
C GLU A 524 13.73 -26.46 -21.73
N LEU A 525 13.31 -25.22 -22.03
CA LEU A 525 14.14 -24.03 -21.80
C LEU A 525 14.27 -23.65 -20.31
N CYS A 526 13.35 -24.11 -19.45
CA CYS A 526 13.48 -23.97 -17.99
C CYS A 526 14.65 -24.80 -17.40
N GLN A 527 15.30 -25.65 -18.20
CA GLN A 527 16.52 -26.37 -17.83
C GLN A 527 17.79 -25.63 -18.24
N ASP A 528 17.66 -24.53 -19.00
CA ASP A 528 18.82 -23.76 -19.44
C ASP A 528 19.36 -22.91 -18.28
N ARG A 529 20.63 -23.16 -17.96
CA ARG A 529 21.33 -22.51 -16.85
C ARG A 529 21.44 -20.99 -16.99
N GLU A 530 21.72 -20.50 -18.20
CA GLU A 530 21.96 -19.07 -18.44
C GLU A 530 20.68 -18.27 -18.36
N ILE A 531 19.58 -18.80 -18.93
CA ILE A 531 18.26 -18.17 -18.87
C ILE A 531 17.80 -18.02 -17.42
N ILE A 532 17.94 -19.09 -16.63
CA ILE A 532 17.54 -19.10 -15.22
C ILE A 532 18.44 -18.18 -14.38
N MET A 533 19.76 -18.17 -14.60
CA MET A 533 20.67 -17.27 -13.87
C MET A 533 20.29 -15.79 -14.06
N ASN A 534 20.00 -15.37 -15.30
CA ASN A 534 19.58 -13.99 -15.57
C ASN A 534 18.28 -13.63 -14.82
N ALA A 535 17.28 -14.52 -14.86
CA ALA A 535 16.01 -14.28 -14.17
C ALA A 535 16.14 -14.24 -12.65
N VAL A 536 16.83 -15.22 -12.08
CA VAL A 536 17.03 -15.33 -10.63
C VAL A 536 17.88 -14.18 -10.09
N SER A 537 18.79 -13.63 -10.89
CA SER A 537 19.57 -12.44 -10.51
C SER A 537 18.72 -11.18 -10.38
N PHE A 538 17.60 -11.10 -11.10
CA PHE A 538 16.65 -9.99 -11.03
C PHE A 538 15.58 -10.24 -9.96
N ASN A 539 15.03 -11.46 -9.90
CA ASN A 539 14.00 -11.84 -8.96
C ASN A 539 14.13 -13.32 -8.54
N GLY A 540 14.57 -13.57 -7.31
CA GLY A 540 14.80 -14.89 -6.75
C GLY A 540 13.58 -15.80 -6.70
N TYR A 541 12.35 -15.26 -6.68
CA TYR A 541 11.12 -16.07 -6.74
C TYR A 541 11.01 -16.89 -8.03
N LEU A 542 11.70 -16.50 -9.10
CA LEU A 542 11.66 -17.20 -10.39
C LEU A 542 12.36 -18.56 -10.33
N LEU A 543 13.12 -18.87 -9.26
CA LEU A 543 13.69 -20.19 -9.01
C LEU A 543 12.62 -21.31 -8.99
N LYS A 544 11.36 -20.98 -8.62
CA LYS A 544 10.25 -21.94 -8.62
C LYS A 544 9.99 -22.59 -10.00
N HIS A 545 10.34 -21.89 -11.09
CA HIS A 545 10.17 -22.35 -12.47
C HIS A 545 11.37 -23.12 -13.01
N ALA A 546 12.51 -23.09 -12.31
CA ALA A 546 13.69 -23.84 -12.70
C ALA A 546 13.47 -25.35 -12.59
N SER A 547 14.23 -26.12 -13.37
CA SER A 547 14.25 -27.58 -13.24
C SER A 547 14.82 -28.03 -11.89
N GLU A 548 14.47 -29.24 -11.46
CA GLU A 548 14.99 -29.81 -10.20
C GLU A 548 16.52 -29.88 -10.16
N GLN A 549 17.17 -30.07 -11.31
CA GLN A 549 18.64 -30.04 -11.42
C GLN A 549 19.21 -28.66 -11.08
N LEU A 550 18.60 -27.59 -11.60
CA LEU A 550 19.04 -26.22 -11.34
C LEU A 550 18.67 -25.73 -9.93
N LYS A 551 17.58 -26.25 -9.34
CA LYS A 551 17.25 -26.05 -7.93
C LYS A 551 18.25 -26.72 -6.96
N SER A 552 19.07 -27.64 -7.47
CA SER A 552 20.22 -28.22 -6.77
C SER A 552 21.55 -27.54 -7.11
N ASP A 553 21.58 -26.56 -8.02
CA ASP A 553 22.78 -25.77 -8.32
C ASP A 553 22.96 -24.69 -7.25
N ARG A 554 24.00 -24.84 -6.44
CA ARG A 554 24.31 -23.93 -5.33
C ARG A 554 24.49 -22.48 -5.78
N GLU A 555 25.12 -22.24 -6.94
CA GLU A 555 25.42 -20.88 -7.39
C GLU A 555 24.13 -20.13 -7.76
N ILE A 556 23.20 -20.82 -8.44
CA ILE A 556 21.88 -20.25 -8.79
C ILE A 556 21.09 -19.96 -7.52
N VAL A 557 21.08 -20.88 -6.56
CA VAL A 557 20.36 -20.71 -5.29
C VAL A 557 20.96 -19.57 -4.47
N GLU A 558 22.28 -19.44 -4.39
CA GLU A 558 22.93 -18.31 -3.72
C GLU A 558 22.55 -16.97 -4.35
N LYS A 559 22.51 -16.91 -5.69
CA LYS A 559 22.08 -15.71 -6.40
C LYS A 559 20.60 -15.40 -6.13
N ALA A 560 19.74 -16.43 -6.09
CA ALA A 560 18.33 -16.30 -5.76
C ALA A 560 18.16 -15.66 -4.37
N ILE A 561 18.85 -16.21 -3.38
CA ILE A 561 18.81 -15.75 -1.99
C ILE A 561 19.27 -14.29 -1.87
N SER A 562 20.32 -13.92 -2.59
CA SER A 562 20.85 -12.55 -2.56
C SER A 562 19.84 -11.50 -3.05
N SER A 563 18.95 -11.89 -3.96
CA SER A 563 17.85 -11.03 -4.43
C SER A 563 16.61 -11.14 -3.55
N GLU A 564 16.25 -12.36 -3.12
CA GLU A 564 15.07 -12.64 -2.31
C GLU A 564 15.31 -13.88 -1.42
N PRO A 565 15.38 -13.73 -0.09
CA PRO A 565 15.74 -14.84 0.81
C PRO A 565 14.70 -15.95 0.93
N THR A 566 13.43 -15.69 0.61
CA THR A 566 12.38 -16.72 0.60
C THR A 566 12.57 -17.75 -0.53
N SER A 567 13.42 -17.44 -1.52
CA SER A 567 13.73 -18.33 -2.64
C SER A 567 14.38 -19.65 -2.20
N LEU A 568 15.03 -19.70 -1.03
CA LEU A 568 15.59 -20.93 -0.44
C LEU A 568 14.51 -22.03 -0.30
N GLY A 569 13.24 -21.68 -0.09
CA GLY A 569 12.14 -22.63 -0.03
C GLY A 569 11.84 -23.35 -1.35
N PHE A 570 12.33 -22.84 -2.49
CA PHE A 570 12.21 -23.48 -3.80
C PHE A 570 13.45 -24.29 -4.20
N ALA A 571 14.52 -24.24 -3.41
CA ALA A 571 15.70 -25.07 -3.63
C ALA A 571 15.42 -26.55 -3.34
N SER A 572 16.30 -27.42 -3.81
CA SER A 572 16.21 -28.85 -3.49
C SER A 572 16.33 -29.11 -1.99
N GLU A 573 15.73 -30.20 -1.51
CA GLU A 573 15.66 -30.58 -0.08
C GLU A 573 17.04 -30.53 0.62
N HIS A 574 18.12 -30.94 -0.07
CA HIS A 574 19.46 -30.90 0.50
C HIS A 574 20.03 -29.47 0.70
N LEU A 575 19.76 -28.54 -0.23
CA LEU A 575 20.23 -27.16 -0.13
C LEU A 575 19.38 -26.35 0.84
N MET A 576 18.10 -26.70 0.97
CA MET A 576 17.18 -26.06 1.91
C MET A 576 17.66 -26.17 3.37
N HIS A 577 18.35 -27.27 3.70
CA HIS A 577 18.90 -27.55 5.02
C HIS A 577 20.40 -27.25 5.15
N ASP A 578 21.01 -26.61 4.16
CA ASP A 578 22.40 -26.17 4.22
C ASP A 578 22.53 -24.96 5.16
N LEU A 579 23.35 -25.10 6.21
CA LEU A 579 23.52 -24.06 7.23
C LEU A 579 24.17 -22.78 6.68
N GLU A 580 25.05 -22.88 5.68
CA GLU A 580 25.72 -21.72 5.11
C GLU A 580 24.75 -20.92 4.21
N LEU A 581 23.91 -21.60 3.44
CA LEU A 581 22.87 -20.94 2.64
C LEU A 581 21.80 -20.33 3.54
N PHE A 582 21.41 -21.04 4.60
CA PHE A 582 20.45 -20.55 5.57
C PHE A 582 20.95 -19.30 6.32
N THR A 583 22.21 -19.30 6.77
CA THR A 583 22.81 -18.12 7.43
C THR A 583 22.92 -16.93 6.47
N LYS A 584 23.28 -17.15 5.20
CA LYS A 584 23.25 -16.09 4.16
C LYS A 584 21.83 -15.54 3.97
N ALA A 585 20.81 -16.41 3.88
CA ALA A 585 19.42 -16.00 3.72
C ALA A 585 18.93 -15.18 4.92
N VAL A 586 19.21 -15.64 6.14
CA VAL A 586 18.86 -14.90 7.36
C VAL A 586 19.57 -13.54 7.39
N ALA A 587 20.88 -13.50 7.13
CA ALA A 587 21.66 -12.26 7.07
C ALA A 587 21.08 -11.23 6.10
N THR A 588 20.58 -11.68 4.94
CA THR A 588 19.94 -10.78 3.96
C THR A 588 18.61 -10.24 4.48
N LYS A 589 17.67 -11.09 4.90
CA LYS A 589 16.41 -10.67 5.55
C LYS A 589 15.73 -11.87 6.19
N LEU A 590 15.46 -11.79 7.49
CA LEU A 590 14.76 -12.84 8.22
C LEU A 590 13.27 -12.79 7.89
N THR A 591 12.74 -13.88 7.33
CA THR A 591 11.33 -14.04 6.97
C THR A 591 10.62 -15.03 7.89
N GLN A 592 9.28 -14.98 7.94
CA GLN A 592 8.49 -15.90 8.75
C GLN A 592 8.74 -17.38 8.42
N HIS A 593 8.98 -17.68 7.13
CA HIS A 593 9.32 -19.03 6.69
C HIS A 593 10.65 -19.50 7.29
N LEU A 594 11.70 -18.66 7.22
CA LEU A 594 13.01 -18.98 7.79
C LEU A 594 12.94 -19.10 9.33
N SER A 595 12.23 -18.18 10.00
CA SER A 595 12.08 -18.22 11.46
C SER A 595 11.36 -19.47 11.98
N SER A 596 10.56 -20.13 11.13
CA SER A 596 9.84 -21.36 11.51
C SER A 596 10.78 -22.57 11.67
N GLN A 597 11.98 -22.54 11.09
CA GLN A 597 12.97 -23.61 11.14
C GLN A 597 13.80 -23.55 12.44
N LYS A 598 13.16 -23.90 13.57
CA LYS A 598 13.73 -23.76 14.92
C LYS A 598 15.12 -24.39 15.09
N GLU A 599 15.31 -25.61 14.58
CA GLU A 599 16.58 -26.35 14.71
C GLU A 599 17.76 -25.68 14.00
N MET A 600 17.49 -24.96 12.91
CA MET A 600 18.52 -24.22 12.17
C MET A 600 18.77 -22.86 12.81
N MET A 601 17.73 -22.20 13.30
CA MET A 601 17.81 -20.91 14.00
C MET A 601 18.66 -20.98 15.28
N GLU A 602 18.64 -22.11 16.00
CA GLU A 602 19.49 -22.32 17.19
C GLU A 602 21.00 -22.37 16.88
N LYS A 603 21.38 -22.62 15.62
CA LYS A 603 22.77 -22.74 15.16
C LYS A 603 23.32 -21.44 14.56
N ILE A 604 22.55 -20.36 14.58
CA ILE A 604 22.94 -19.06 14.01
C ILE A 604 23.62 -18.20 15.09
N ASP A 605 24.75 -17.60 14.71
CA ASP A 605 25.48 -16.66 15.55
C ASP A 605 24.78 -15.29 15.64
N ASP A 606 24.92 -14.63 16.79
CA ASP A 606 24.41 -13.27 17.05
C ASP A 606 24.85 -12.25 15.99
N SER A 607 26.05 -12.39 15.43
CA SER A 607 26.55 -11.49 14.37
C SER A 607 25.70 -11.50 13.10
N THR A 608 25.09 -12.65 12.79
CA THR A 608 24.19 -12.82 11.64
C THR A 608 22.85 -12.14 11.91
N PHE A 609 22.35 -12.25 13.13
CA PHE A 609 21.13 -11.55 13.54
C PHE A 609 21.30 -10.03 13.50
N VAL A 610 22.47 -9.50 13.89
CA VAL A 610 22.76 -8.07 13.77
C VAL A 610 22.68 -7.59 12.32
N LYS A 611 23.26 -8.33 11.36
CA LYS A 611 23.14 -8.00 9.93
C LYS A 611 21.69 -8.06 9.44
N SER A 612 20.94 -9.05 9.93
CA SER A 612 19.52 -9.19 9.59
C SER A 612 18.70 -8.00 10.09
N ILE A 613 19.02 -7.49 11.28
CA ILE A 613 18.42 -6.29 11.87
C ILE A 613 18.79 -5.05 11.04
N GLU A 614 20.05 -4.92 10.59
CA GLU A 614 20.50 -3.84 9.69
C GLU A 614 19.72 -3.81 8.37
N ASN A 615 19.33 -4.99 7.86
CA ASN A 615 18.49 -5.14 6.67
C ASN A 615 16.98 -5.09 6.98
N GLU A 616 16.59 -4.37 8.04
CA GLU A 616 15.19 -4.05 8.38
C GLU A 616 14.28 -5.27 8.63
N SER A 617 14.83 -6.37 9.16
CA SER A 617 14.02 -7.52 9.56
C SER A 617 13.18 -7.22 10.81
N LEU A 618 11.94 -7.75 10.85
CA LEU A 618 11.02 -7.55 11.99
C LEU A 618 11.52 -8.26 13.25
N LEU A 619 11.62 -7.53 14.37
CA LEU A 619 12.13 -8.05 15.63
C LEU A 619 11.29 -9.22 16.18
N LEU A 620 9.99 -9.27 15.85
CA LEU A 620 9.08 -10.37 16.20
C LEU A 620 9.63 -11.75 15.82
N LEU A 621 10.32 -11.85 14.68
CA LEU A 621 10.79 -13.11 14.08
C LEU A 621 12.04 -13.68 14.78
N PHE A 622 12.68 -12.90 15.65
CA PHE A 622 13.92 -13.30 16.31
C PHE A 622 13.65 -14.13 17.58
N PRO A 623 14.59 -14.98 17.99
CA PRO A 623 14.55 -15.67 19.28
C PRO A 623 14.54 -14.69 20.47
N ASP A 624 14.00 -15.13 21.61
CA ASP A 624 13.89 -14.31 22.83
C ASP A 624 15.27 -13.88 23.38
N SER A 625 16.33 -14.66 23.14
CA SER A 625 17.70 -14.31 23.50
C SER A 625 18.16 -13.01 22.82
N VAL A 626 17.84 -12.85 21.54
CA VAL A 626 18.17 -11.65 20.75
C VAL A 626 17.30 -10.47 21.19
N LYS A 627 16.00 -10.70 21.39
CA LYS A 627 15.05 -9.66 21.84
C LYS A 627 15.40 -9.08 23.20
N ARG A 628 15.94 -9.90 24.12
CA ARG A 628 16.33 -9.47 25.47
C ARG A 628 17.67 -8.74 25.53
N ASN A 629 18.44 -8.74 24.44
CA ASN A 629 19.69 -8.00 24.40
C ASN A 629 19.41 -6.52 24.08
N ARG A 630 19.62 -5.64 25.06
CA ARG A 630 19.35 -4.19 24.94
C ARG A 630 20.00 -3.56 23.71
N LYS A 631 21.25 -3.93 23.37
CA LYS A 631 21.95 -3.37 22.19
C LYS A 631 21.28 -3.77 20.87
N HIS A 632 20.83 -5.03 20.76
CA HIS A 632 20.11 -5.51 19.58
C HIS A 632 18.72 -4.88 19.48
N ALA A 633 18.01 -4.76 20.60
CA ALA A 633 16.70 -4.10 20.67
C ALA A 633 16.79 -2.63 20.24
N ILE A 634 17.73 -1.85 20.78
CA ILE A 634 17.96 -0.44 20.40
C ILE A 634 18.25 -0.34 18.90
N LYS A 635 19.13 -1.19 18.38
CA LYS A 635 19.48 -1.18 16.95
C LYS A 635 18.28 -1.50 16.06
N ALA A 636 17.45 -2.47 16.46
CA ALA A 636 16.23 -2.81 15.74
C ALA A 636 15.19 -1.68 15.76
N VAL A 637 15.02 -1.01 16.91
CA VAL A 637 14.12 0.14 17.05
C VAL A 637 14.62 1.35 16.26
N ASN A 638 15.92 1.61 16.22
CA ASN A 638 16.49 2.71 15.44
C ASN A 638 16.34 2.53 13.93
N ASN A 639 16.36 1.28 13.45
CA ASN A 639 16.07 0.98 12.04
C ASN A 639 14.58 1.13 11.72
N SER A 640 13.70 0.67 12.62
CA SER A 640 12.25 0.85 12.50
C SER A 640 11.62 0.94 13.89
N MET A 641 11.02 2.09 14.21
CA MET A 641 10.42 2.36 15.52
C MET A 641 9.31 1.34 15.87
N ASN A 642 8.62 0.78 14.87
CA ASN A 642 7.62 -0.29 15.03
C ASN A 642 8.15 -1.52 15.78
N ASN A 643 9.46 -1.75 15.77
CA ASN A 643 10.06 -2.85 16.52
C ASN A 643 9.92 -2.70 18.04
N ILE A 644 9.61 -1.50 18.56
CA ILE A 644 9.44 -1.25 20.00
C ILE A 644 8.32 -2.10 20.60
N GLY A 645 7.26 -2.37 19.84
CA GLY A 645 6.14 -3.23 20.27
C GLY A 645 6.53 -4.69 20.49
N TYR A 646 7.70 -5.12 19.99
CA TYR A 646 8.23 -6.48 20.17
C TYR A 646 9.40 -6.54 21.17
N VAL A 647 9.81 -5.40 21.73
CA VAL A 647 10.82 -5.35 22.79
C VAL A 647 10.16 -5.82 24.10
N PRO A 648 10.80 -6.71 24.87
CA PRO A 648 10.31 -7.08 26.19
C PRO A 648 10.08 -5.85 27.06
N TYR A 649 8.87 -5.71 27.62
CA TYR A 649 8.45 -4.53 28.38
C TYR A 649 9.41 -4.16 29.52
N ASP A 650 10.01 -5.16 30.17
CA ASP A 650 10.97 -4.98 31.26
C ASP A 650 12.24 -4.21 30.86
N LEU A 651 12.56 -4.14 29.55
CA LEU A 651 13.71 -3.41 29.02
C LEU A 651 13.39 -1.95 28.64
N ILE A 652 12.10 -1.60 28.56
CA ILE A 652 11.65 -0.28 28.11
C ILE A 652 11.57 0.66 29.32
N ASP A 653 12.71 1.20 29.72
CA ASP A 653 12.84 2.25 30.73
C ASP A 653 13.08 3.64 30.09
N LYS A 654 13.11 4.69 30.91
CA LYS A 654 13.36 6.06 30.43
C LYS A 654 14.71 6.16 29.71
N GLU A 655 15.74 5.49 30.24
CA GLU A 655 17.08 5.48 29.62
C GLU A 655 17.05 4.84 28.24
N PHE A 656 16.32 3.74 28.05
CA PHE A 656 16.15 3.05 26.78
C PHE A 656 15.50 3.97 25.75
N ILE A 657 14.41 4.65 26.13
CA ILE A 657 13.69 5.57 25.25
C ILE A 657 14.58 6.78 24.90
N MET A 658 15.44 7.22 25.82
CA MET A 658 16.38 8.31 25.57
C MET A 658 17.60 7.88 24.73
N GLU A 659 17.99 6.61 24.76
CA GLU A 659 19.08 6.05 23.95
C GLU A 659 18.69 5.79 22.48
N ILE A 660 17.43 5.44 22.21
CA ILE A 660 16.98 5.21 20.82
C ILE A 660 17.01 6.50 19.99
N SER A 661 17.39 6.40 18.72
CA SER A 661 17.50 7.50 17.77
C SER A 661 17.04 7.06 16.38
N PRO A 662 15.77 6.62 16.24
CA PRO A 662 15.20 6.31 14.94
C PRO A 662 15.14 7.56 14.05
N LYS A 663 15.04 7.36 12.74
CA LYS A 663 14.83 8.47 11.79
C LYS A 663 13.57 9.28 12.13
N GLU A 664 12.50 8.58 12.49
CA GLU A 664 11.24 9.14 12.95
C GLU A 664 10.90 8.55 14.32
N PHE A 665 10.82 9.39 15.34
CA PHE A 665 10.44 9.01 16.69
C PHE A 665 8.95 9.34 16.91
N ASP A 666 8.10 8.31 16.92
CA ASP A 666 6.65 8.48 17.13
C ASP A 666 6.26 8.18 18.59
N LEU A 667 5.63 9.17 19.23
CA LEU A 667 5.15 9.10 20.60
C LEU A 667 3.96 8.13 20.76
N LEU A 668 3.20 7.86 19.70
CA LEU A 668 2.06 6.93 19.71
C LEU A 668 2.49 5.49 20.03
N LEU A 669 3.70 5.10 19.60
CA LEU A 669 4.24 3.76 19.84
C LEU A 669 4.71 3.54 21.29
N LEU A 670 4.69 4.59 22.13
CA LEU A 670 5.06 4.52 23.53
C LEU A 670 3.83 4.44 24.46
N PRO A 671 3.94 3.74 25.60
CA PRO A 671 2.93 3.76 26.66
C PRO A 671 2.55 5.16 27.11
N LEU A 672 1.28 5.34 27.46
CA LEU A 672 0.71 6.63 27.85
C LEU A 672 1.52 7.34 28.94
N LYS A 673 2.10 6.58 29.88
CA LYS A 673 3.00 7.11 30.93
C LYS A 673 4.12 7.99 30.37
N TRP A 674 4.73 7.59 29.24
CA TRP A 674 5.84 8.31 28.62
C TRP A 674 5.39 9.47 27.74
N ARG A 675 4.11 9.51 27.35
CA ARG A 675 3.51 10.64 26.62
C ARG A 675 3.26 11.88 27.50
N SER A 676 3.50 11.75 28.81
CA SER A 676 3.47 12.83 29.78
C SER A 676 4.87 13.15 30.35
N ASP A 677 5.94 12.53 29.83
CA ASP A 677 7.32 12.86 30.25
C ASP A 677 7.88 13.96 29.36
N ARG A 678 8.24 15.11 29.97
CA ARG A 678 8.69 16.30 29.26
C ARG A 678 9.86 16.05 28.32
N ASP A 679 10.86 15.28 28.75
CA ASP A 679 12.09 15.08 27.97
C ASP A 679 11.80 14.23 26.73
N ILE A 680 10.97 13.20 26.89
CA ILE A 680 10.55 12.31 25.80
C ILE A 680 9.67 13.08 24.81
N ILE A 681 8.75 13.93 25.30
CA ILE A 681 7.91 14.77 24.44
C ILE A 681 8.76 15.73 23.61
N LEU A 682 9.71 16.44 24.22
CA LEU A 682 10.57 17.38 23.49
C LEU A 682 11.41 16.66 22.42
N LYS A 683 11.97 15.49 22.77
CA LYS A 683 12.68 14.63 21.82
C LYS A 683 11.78 14.17 20.66
N ALA A 684 10.53 13.79 20.97
CA ALA A 684 9.56 13.38 19.95
C ALA A 684 9.20 14.54 19.02
N LEU A 685 8.95 15.73 19.57
CA LEU A 685 8.61 16.92 18.78
C LEU A 685 9.76 17.36 17.85
N GLU A 686 11.01 17.25 18.29
CA GLU A 686 12.18 17.58 17.46
C GLU A 686 12.35 16.61 16.27
N SER A 687 12.02 15.33 16.44
CA SER A 687 12.13 14.32 15.39
C SER A 687 10.88 14.22 14.51
N ASN A 688 9.69 14.39 15.09
CA ASN A 688 8.39 14.27 14.43
C ASN A 688 7.37 15.23 15.07
N GLY A 689 7.19 16.39 14.45
CA GLY A 689 6.29 17.43 14.92
C GLY A 689 4.84 16.99 15.06
N LYS A 690 4.38 16.00 14.27
CA LYS A 690 3.03 15.43 14.37
C LYS A 690 2.75 14.80 15.75
N SER A 691 3.79 14.44 16.50
CA SER A 691 3.67 13.91 17.87
C SER A 691 2.94 14.85 18.83
N ILE A 692 2.85 16.15 18.53
CA ILE A 692 2.11 17.15 19.32
C ILE A 692 0.64 16.77 19.53
N VAL A 693 0.07 15.97 18.62
CA VAL A 693 -1.32 15.48 18.72
C VAL A 693 -1.51 14.59 19.95
N TYR A 694 -0.49 13.82 20.33
CA TYR A 694 -0.57 12.76 21.36
C TYR A 694 -0.14 13.20 22.75
N ILE A 695 0.32 14.45 22.92
CA ILE A 695 0.75 14.95 24.23
C ILE A 695 -0.47 15.27 25.09
N SER A 696 -0.30 15.27 26.41
CA SER A 696 -1.37 15.61 27.34
C SER A 696 -1.84 17.07 27.17
N ASP A 697 -3.09 17.33 27.54
CA ASP A 697 -3.67 18.68 27.52
C ASP A 697 -2.85 19.70 28.33
N GLU A 698 -2.19 19.26 29.39
CA GLU A 698 -1.29 20.08 30.19
C GLU A 698 -0.16 20.66 29.33
N PHE A 699 0.55 19.81 28.58
CA PHE A 699 1.64 20.24 27.71
C PHE A 699 1.14 20.96 26.44
N LYS A 700 -0.02 20.59 25.88
CA LYS A 700 -0.64 21.38 24.80
C LYS A 700 -0.88 22.82 25.25
N ASN A 701 -1.38 23.01 26.48
CA ASN A 701 -1.62 24.33 27.04
C ASN A 701 -0.33 25.09 27.40
N GLU A 702 0.74 24.41 27.80
CA GLU A 702 2.06 25.03 28.00
C GLU A 702 2.67 25.48 26.67
N PHE A 703 2.68 24.59 25.66
CA PHE A 703 3.44 24.81 24.42
C PHE A 703 2.74 25.72 23.42
N LYS A 704 1.42 25.88 23.49
CA LYS A 704 0.66 26.75 22.55
C LYS A 704 1.14 28.20 22.52
N HIS A 705 1.82 28.68 23.58
CA HIS A 705 2.37 30.02 23.67
C HIS A 705 3.90 30.07 23.46
N ASN A 706 4.57 28.92 23.34
CA ASN A 706 6.02 28.83 23.22
C ASN A 706 6.44 28.74 21.75
N LYS A 707 6.80 29.89 21.16
CA LYS A 707 7.27 29.99 19.78
C LYS A 707 8.45 29.04 19.48
N GLU A 708 9.42 28.92 20.39
CA GLU A 708 10.64 28.14 20.14
C GLU A 708 10.36 26.63 19.98
N ILE A 709 9.55 26.06 20.88
CA ILE A 709 9.19 24.64 20.83
C ILE A 709 8.37 24.35 19.57
N LEU A 710 7.40 25.21 19.27
CA LEU A 710 6.54 25.07 18.09
C LEU A 710 7.36 25.15 16.80
N LEU A 711 8.28 26.10 16.67
CA LEU A 711 9.15 26.22 15.49
C LEU A 711 10.09 25.02 15.34
N LYS A 712 10.62 24.47 16.43
CA LYS A 712 11.41 23.22 16.38
C LYS A 712 10.56 22.06 15.86
N ALA A 713 9.33 21.91 16.34
CA ALA A 713 8.40 20.90 15.86
C ALA A 713 8.00 21.12 14.40
N MET A 714 7.86 22.37 13.96
CA MET A 714 7.47 22.70 12.60
C MET A 714 8.52 22.35 11.53
N LYS A 715 9.78 22.15 11.92
CA LYS A 715 10.84 21.73 10.99
C LYS A 715 10.53 20.40 10.30
N THR A 716 9.78 19.53 10.95
CA THR A 716 9.49 18.16 10.46
C THR A 716 8.06 18.01 9.96
N ASP A 717 7.09 18.79 10.47
CA ASP A 717 5.68 18.70 10.07
C ASP A 717 4.97 20.08 10.14
N SER A 718 3.91 20.33 9.36
CA SER A 718 3.15 21.59 9.38
C SER A 718 2.05 21.63 10.45
N ILE A 719 1.60 20.49 10.97
CA ILE A 719 0.50 20.36 11.94
C ILE A 719 0.72 21.15 13.24
N PRO A 720 1.93 21.24 13.83
CA PRO A 720 2.16 21.99 15.07
C PRO A 720 1.68 23.45 15.04
N PHE A 721 1.66 24.09 13.87
CA PHE A 721 1.14 25.45 13.71
C PHE A 721 -0.29 25.59 14.22
N LEU A 722 -1.11 24.56 14.02
CA LEU A 722 -2.52 24.59 14.38
C LEU A 722 -2.78 24.48 15.90
N TYR A 723 -1.77 24.06 16.67
CA TYR A 723 -1.82 24.00 18.13
C TYR A 723 -1.27 25.26 18.79
N ALA A 724 -0.72 26.20 18.02
CA ALA A 724 -0.35 27.53 18.52
C ALA A 724 -1.61 28.30 18.97
N SER A 725 -1.46 29.22 19.93
CA SER A 725 -2.58 30.08 20.34
C SER A 725 -3.10 30.93 19.17
N GLU A 726 -4.36 31.34 19.22
CA GLU A 726 -4.94 32.21 18.18
C GLU A 726 -4.15 33.51 17.99
N GLU A 727 -3.59 34.05 19.08
CA GLU A 727 -2.70 35.22 19.05
C GLU A 727 -1.47 34.96 18.18
N LEU A 728 -0.83 33.79 18.32
CA LEU A 728 0.34 33.41 17.51
C LEU A 728 -0.05 33.10 16.06
N GLN A 729 -1.14 32.38 15.83
CA GLN A 729 -1.60 32.07 14.46
C GLN A 729 -1.95 33.34 13.65
N ASN A 730 -2.28 34.43 14.33
CA ASN A 730 -2.57 35.74 13.73
C ASN A 730 -1.40 36.74 13.85
N ASP A 731 -0.26 36.34 14.42
CA ASP A 731 0.96 37.14 14.47
C ASP A 731 1.74 36.95 13.17
N ARG A 732 1.85 38.02 12.38
CA ARG A 732 2.51 38.01 11.06
C ARG A 732 3.97 37.56 11.16
N ASP A 733 4.68 37.97 12.20
CA ASP A 733 6.12 37.65 12.34
C ASP A 733 6.30 36.16 12.65
N PHE A 734 5.44 35.61 13.50
CA PHE A 734 5.43 34.18 13.78
C PHE A 734 5.05 33.35 12.54
N VAL A 735 4.05 33.80 11.77
CA VAL A 735 3.68 33.15 10.50
C VAL A 735 4.85 33.15 9.52
N LEU A 736 5.54 34.29 9.37
CA LEU A 736 6.69 34.41 8.48
C LEU A 736 7.86 33.50 8.93
N GLU A 737 8.16 33.44 10.22
CA GLU A 737 9.17 32.54 10.78
C GLU A 737 8.79 31.06 10.61
N SER A 738 7.50 30.74 10.74
CA SER A 738 6.98 29.38 10.56
C SER A 738 7.12 28.91 9.11
N VAL A 739 6.73 29.73 8.12
CA VAL A 739 6.84 29.35 6.70
C VAL A 739 8.27 29.35 6.18
N THR A 740 9.16 30.17 6.75
CA THR A 740 10.59 30.12 6.43
C THR A 740 11.26 28.87 7.00
N THR A 741 10.76 28.36 8.13
CA THR A 741 11.19 27.08 8.72
C THR A 741 10.68 25.90 7.90
N ASN A 742 9.38 25.89 7.55
CA ASN A 742 8.73 24.86 6.76
C ASN A 742 7.65 25.46 5.84
N GLY A 743 7.91 25.48 4.53
CA GLY A 743 7.00 26.08 3.54
C GLY A 743 5.61 25.44 3.51
N MET A 744 5.47 24.18 3.92
CA MET A 744 4.18 23.47 3.95
C MET A 744 3.23 24.00 5.03
N VAL A 745 3.72 24.77 6.01
CA VAL A 745 2.89 25.47 7.00
C VAL A 745 1.86 26.37 6.32
N LEU A 746 2.18 26.91 5.13
CA LEU A 746 1.27 27.73 4.33
C LEU A 746 -0.11 27.09 4.12
N ASN A 747 -0.21 25.76 4.12
CA ASN A 747 -1.49 25.05 4.04
C ASN A 747 -2.47 25.48 5.14
N HIS A 748 -1.99 25.63 6.38
CA HIS A 748 -2.81 25.82 7.58
C HIS A 748 -2.94 27.28 8.04
N VAL A 749 -2.15 28.18 7.46
CA VAL A 749 -2.13 29.60 7.83
C VAL A 749 -3.47 30.27 7.47
N PRO A 750 -3.98 31.20 8.30
CA PRO A 750 -5.17 31.99 7.98
C PRO A 750 -5.14 32.63 6.58
N PRO A 751 -6.29 32.76 5.88
CA PRO A 751 -6.29 33.13 4.47
C PRO A 751 -5.71 34.52 4.18
N GLN A 752 -5.76 35.43 5.15
CA GLN A 752 -5.17 36.77 5.04
C GLN A 752 -3.67 36.75 4.73
N PHE A 753 -2.93 35.75 5.23
CA PHE A 753 -1.50 35.62 4.97
C PHE A 753 -1.19 34.78 3.72
N LYS A 754 -2.14 33.95 3.26
CA LYS A 754 -2.05 33.31 1.94
C LYS A 754 -2.18 34.33 0.79
N LEU A 755 -2.70 35.52 1.10
CA LEU A 755 -2.75 36.69 0.22
C LEU A 755 -1.55 37.64 0.40
N ASP A 756 -0.70 37.40 1.39
CA ASP A 756 0.50 38.21 1.62
C ASP A 756 1.65 37.69 0.75
N ARG A 757 2.09 38.54 -0.19
CA ARG A 757 3.15 38.22 -1.14
C ARG A 757 4.44 37.79 -0.44
N GLU A 758 4.82 38.44 0.66
CA GLU A 758 6.09 38.15 1.34
C GLU A 758 6.04 36.78 2.03
N VAL A 759 4.91 36.45 2.66
CA VAL A 759 4.69 35.14 3.29
C VAL A 759 4.73 34.04 2.24
N VAL A 760 4.03 34.21 1.12
CA VAL A 760 4.03 33.24 0.00
C VAL A 760 5.43 33.08 -0.59
N LEU A 761 6.14 34.18 -0.84
CA LEU A 761 7.50 34.13 -1.38
C LEU A 761 8.47 33.42 -0.43
N ALA A 762 8.33 33.65 0.88
CA ALA A 762 9.15 32.98 1.91
C ALA A 762 8.86 31.47 1.97
N ALA A 763 7.58 31.07 1.91
CA ALA A 763 7.18 29.67 1.88
C ALA A 763 7.76 28.94 0.65
N VAL A 764 7.60 29.55 -0.53
CA VAL A 764 8.05 28.99 -1.81
C VAL A 764 9.59 28.90 -1.89
N LYS A 765 10.31 29.83 -1.25
CA LYS A 765 11.78 29.77 -1.13
C LYS A 765 12.26 28.59 -0.26
N ASN A 766 11.48 28.21 0.75
CA ASN A 766 11.79 27.03 1.58
C ASN A 766 11.35 25.72 0.88
N ASP A 767 10.16 25.71 0.31
CA ASP A 767 9.56 24.56 -0.36
C ASP A 767 8.71 24.99 -1.56
N GLY A 768 9.15 24.65 -2.77
CA GLY A 768 8.44 24.97 -4.00
C GLY A 768 7.04 24.35 -4.07
N ASP A 769 6.81 23.21 -3.43
CA ASP A 769 5.50 22.53 -3.48
C ASP A 769 4.43 23.26 -2.66
N SER A 770 4.82 24.23 -1.82
CA SER A 770 3.88 25.08 -1.08
C SER A 770 3.00 25.95 -2.01
N ILE A 771 3.40 26.15 -3.27
CA ILE A 771 2.66 26.94 -4.27
C ILE A 771 1.21 26.46 -4.45
N GLN A 772 0.95 25.17 -4.22
CA GLN A 772 -0.38 24.56 -4.35
C GLN A 772 -1.39 25.10 -3.33
N PHE A 773 -0.92 25.65 -2.20
CA PHE A 773 -1.77 26.15 -1.11
C PHE A 773 -2.04 27.65 -1.18
N VAL A 774 -1.59 28.31 -2.25
CA VAL A 774 -1.72 29.75 -2.43
C VAL A 774 -3.15 30.10 -2.79
N ALA A 775 -3.66 31.16 -2.15
CA ALA A 775 -5.05 31.58 -2.25
C ALA A 775 -5.45 32.13 -3.63
N THR A 776 -4.53 32.65 -4.44
CA THR A 776 -4.88 33.47 -5.62
C THR A 776 -3.98 33.19 -6.81
N CYS A 777 -4.60 33.04 -7.99
CA CYS A 777 -3.92 32.86 -9.28
C CYS A 777 -3.02 34.05 -9.69
N CYS A 778 -3.17 35.22 -9.06
CA CYS A 778 -2.29 36.37 -9.29
C CYS A 778 -0.82 36.05 -8.97
N PHE A 779 -0.56 35.22 -7.96
CA PHE A 779 0.81 34.79 -7.66
C PHE A 779 1.35 33.78 -8.67
N LEU A 780 0.48 33.08 -9.39
CA LEU A 780 0.84 32.22 -10.53
C LEU A 780 1.20 33.02 -11.78
N LYS A 781 1.04 34.35 -11.75
CA LYS A 781 1.56 35.30 -12.76
C LYS A 781 2.84 36.00 -12.29
N ASP A 782 3.16 35.91 -10.99
CA ASP A 782 4.34 36.57 -10.45
C ASP A 782 5.58 35.75 -10.84
N ARG A 783 6.36 36.33 -11.75
CA ARG A 783 7.58 35.72 -12.28
C ARG A 783 8.57 35.36 -11.18
N GLU A 784 8.72 36.19 -10.14
CA GLU A 784 9.68 35.94 -9.07
C GLU A 784 9.25 34.76 -8.21
N ILE A 785 7.97 34.69 -7.85
CA ILE A 785 7.42 33.56 -7.08
C ILE A 785 7.61 32.28 -7.89
N MET A 786 7.13 32.25 -9.14
CA MET A 786 7.24 31.07 -10.00
C MET A 786 8.68 30.65 -10.26
N TRP A 787 9.61 31.61 -10.39
CA TRP A 787 11.05 31.32 -10.50
C TRP A 787 11.58 30.60 -9.25
N ASN A 788 11.28 31.11 -8.05
CA ASN A 788 11.68 30.46 -6.80
C ASN A 788 10.99 29.10 -6.62
N THR A 789 9.74 28.95 -7.09
CA THR A 789 9.03 27.68 -7.07
C THR A 789 9.79 26.63 -7.86
N VAL A 790 10.18 26.96 -9.10
CA VAL A 790 10.93 26.06 -9.98
C VAL A 790 12.28 25.66 -9.38
N GLN A 791 12.98 26.59 -8.72
CA GLN A 791 14.28 26.32 -8.10
C GLN A 791 14.21 25.37 -6.90
N ASN A 792 13.12 25.45 -6.12
CA ASN A 792 13.00 24.77 -4.82
C ASN A 792 12.01 23.59 -4.81
N VAL A 793 11.68 23.02 -5.98
CA VAL A 793 10.86 21.80 -6.08
C VAL A 793 11.60 20.62 -5.47
N LYS A 794 11.00 19.97 -4.47
CA LYS A 794 11.54 18.76 -3.86
C LYS A 794 11.13 17.52 -4.67
N LEU A 795 11.89 16.43 -4.51
CA LEU A 795 11.50 15.13 -5.05
C LEU A 795 10.38 14.57 -4.16
N THR A 796 9.25 14.18 -4.75
CA THR A 796 8.26 13.38 -4.02
C THR A 796 8.88 12.04 -3.60
N PRO A 797 8.35 11.34 -2.57
CA PRO A 797 8.83 10.03 -2.15
C PRO A 797 8.88 9.00 -3.28
N ASP A 798 8.00 9.13 -4.28
CA ASP A 798 7.95 8.29 -5.49
C ASP A 798 9.00 8.66 -6.55
N GLY A 799 9.90 9.59 -6.25
CA GLY A 799 10.94 10.07 -7.16
C GLY A 799 10.44 10.96 -8.30
N LYS A 800 9.16 11.34 -8.30
CA LYS A 800 8.57 12.26 -9.29
C LYS A 800 8.72 13.70 -8.82
N ARG A 801 9.00 14.63 -9.72
CA ARG A 801 8.92 16.06 -9.45
C ARG A 801 7.53 16.54 -9.86
N TYR A 802 6.84 17.24 -8.97
CA TYR A 802 5.64 17.97 -9.37
C TYR A 802 6.09 19.19 -10.18
N ASN A 803 5.52 19.42 -11.36
CA ASN A 803 5.99 20.51 -12.20
C ASN A 803 5.24 21.81 -11.87
N PRO A 804 5.90 22.87 -11.36
CA PRO A 804 5.21 24.10 -10.99
C PRO A 804 4.54 24.80 -12.17
N LEU A 805 5.05 24.59 -13.39
CA LEU A 805 4.50 25.21 -14.59
C LEU A 805 3.04 24.85 -14.84
N GLN A 806 2.55 23.72 -14.32
CA GLN A 806 1.14 23.35 -14.52
C GLN A 806 0.16 24.30 -13.83
N TYR A 807 0.61 24.99 -12.78
CA TYR A 807 -0.16 26.04 -12.12
C TYR A 807 0.08 27.42 -12.75
N GLY A 808 1.17 27.58 -13.51
CA GLY A 808 1.54 28.85 -14.12
C GLY A 808 0.50 29.33 -15.13
N SER A 809 0.26 30.65 -15.15
CA SER A 809 -0.58 31.26 -16.17
C SER A 809 0.00 31.06 -17.58
N PHE A 810 -0.80 31.35 -18.61
CA PHE A 810 -0.31 31.35 -19.99
C PHE A 810 0.95 32.22 -20.16
N GLU A 811 1.02 33.39 -19.50
CA GLU A 811 2.19 34.27 -19.59
C GLU A 811 3.46 33.61 -19.01
N ILE A 812 3.35 32.93 -17.86
CA ILE A 812 4.48 32.21 -17.25
C ILE A 812 4.90 31.00 -18.09
N ARG A 813 3.94 30.26 -18.64
CA ARG A 813 4.20 29.12 -19.54
C ARG A 813 4.76 29.55 -20.90
N SER A 814 4.69 30.84 -21.21
CA SER A 814 5.28 31.48 -22.39
C SER A 814 6.64 32.13 -22.10
N ASP A 815 7.06 32.25 -20.83
CA ASP A 815 8.35 32.82 -20.46
C ASP A 815 9.47 31.84 -20.82
N ARG A 816 10.22 32.17 -21.87
CA ARG A 816 11.33 31.38 -22.40
C ARG A 816 12.36 31.03 -21.31
N GLU A 817 12.75 31.98 -20.49
CA GLU A 817 13.81 31.77 -19.49
C GLU A 817 13.34 30.87 -18.35
N LEU A 818 12.12 31.10 -17.86
CA LEU A 818 11.55 30.34 -16.75
C LEU A 818 11.27 28.89 -17.17
N VAL A 819 10.76 28.67 -18.38
CA VAL A 819 10.55 27.32 -18.93
C VAL A 819 11.88 26.58 -19.12
N LEU A 820 12.94 27.26 -19.60
CA LEU A 820 14.28 26.65 -19.69
C LEU A 820 14.81 26.23 -18.33
N GLU A 821 14.62 27.07 -17.32
CA GLU A 821 15.02 26.74 -15.95
C GLU A 821 14.22 25.54 -15.42
N ALA A 822 12.91 25.52 -15.63
CA ALA A 822 12.07 24.38 -15.26
C ALA A 822 12.51 23.08 -15.94
N VAL A 823 12.94 23.16 -17.21
CA VAL A 823 13.50 22.02 -17.96
C VAL A 823 14.82 21.51 -17.38
N ARG A 824 15.66 22.39 -16.81
CA ARG A 824 16.90 21.97 -16.10
C ARG A 824 16.59 21.07 -14.90
N HIS A 825 15.51 21.36 -14.20
CA HIS A 825 15.06 20.56 -13.06
C HIS A 825 14.25 19.33 -13.50
N ASP A 826 13.33 19.48 -14.43
CA ASP A 826 12.46 18.39 -14.88
C ASP A 826 12.17 18.49 -16.38
N LYS A 827 12.62 17.48 -17.13
CA LYS A 827 12.39 17.36 -18.57
C LYS A 827 10.91 17.39 -18.97
N THR A 828 10.00 16.99 -18.08
CA THR A 828 8.56 16.99 -18.35
C THR A 828 7.96 18.40 -18.31
N ALA A 829 8.68 19.41 -17.79
CA ALA A 829 8.27 20.81 -17.80
C ALA A 829 7.84 21.31 -19.17
N LEU A 830 8.54 20.87 -20.22
CA LEU A 830 8.27 21.25 -21.60
C LEU A 830 6.87 20.83 -22.07
N GLN A 831 6.22 19.85 -21.43
CA GLN A 831 4.86 19.46 -21.79
C GLN A 831 3.82 20.53 -21.45
N TYR A 832 4.08 21.33 -20.41
CA TYR A 832 3.19 22.42 -19.96
C TYR A 832 3.47 23.73 -20.68
N ALA A 833 4.65 23.87 -21.32
CA ALA A 833 4.98 25.05 -22.10
C ALA A 833 3.97 25.25 -23.25
N VAL A 834 3.75 26.52 -23.59
CA VAL A 834 2.84 26.87 -24.69
C VAL A 834 3.33 26.31 -26.03
N LEU A 835 2.39 26.06 -26.94
CA LEU A 835 2.66 25.43 -28.24
C LEU A 835 3.71 26.22 -29.04
N GLU A 836 3.68 27.55 -28.96
CA GLU A 836 4.58 28.45 -29.66
C GLU A 836 6.05 28.19 -29.30
N LEU A 837 6.34 27.94 -28.01
CA LEU A 837 7.69 27.58 -27.55
C LEU A 837 8.05 26.16 -27.99
N ARG A 838 7.10 25.21 -27.91
CA ARG A 838 7.33 23.81 -28.29
C ARG A 838 7.62 23.63 -29.80
N CYS A 839 7.16 24.57 -30.63
CA CYS A 839 7.41 24.64 -32.07
C CYS A 839 8.65 25.46 -32.45
N ASN A 840 9.27 26.18 -31.52
CA ASN A 840 10.38 27.07 -31.81
C ASN A 840 11.71 26.28 -31.87
N GLU A 841 12.33 26.28 -33.05
CA GLU A 841 13.56 25.53 -33.33
C GLU A 841 14.72 25.92 -32.41
N GLU A 842 14.94 27.22 -32.22
CA GLU A 842 16.02 27.76 -31.40
C GLU A 842 15.82 27.44 -29.91
N PHE A 843 14.58 27.54 -29.44
CA PHE A 843 14.23 27.22 -28.07
C PHE A 843 14.40 25.73 -27.76
N ILE A 844 13.89 24.86 -28.63
CA ILE A 844 14.05 23.41 -28.45
C ILE A 844 15.52 23.02 -28.50
N THR A 845 16.34 23.67 -29.33
CA THR A 845 17.80 23.46 -29.33
C THR A 845 18.39 23.71 -27.94
N GLN A 846 18.04 24.82 -27.29
CA GLN A 846 18.49 25.14 -25.93
C GLN A 846 17.98 24.14 -24.89
N CYS A 847 16.73 23.68 -24.98
CA CYS A 847 16.20 22.63 -24.10
C CYS A 847 16.96 21.30 -24.27
N VAL A 848 17.34 20.96 -25.50
CA VAL A 848 18.09 19.74 -25.82
C VAL A 848 19.53 19.81 -25.33
N GLU A 849 20.15 20.98 -25.37
CA GLU A 849 21.47 21.24 -24.77
C GLU A 849 21.48 20.93 -23.27
N ILE A 850 20.37 21.23 -22.59
CA ILE A 850 20.19 20.92 -21.16
C ILE A 850 19.93 19.42 -20.98
N ASN A 851 18.91 18.89 -21.65
CA ASN A 851 18.52 17.49 -21.57
C ASN A 851 17.92 17.01 -22.89
N ILE A 852 18.62 16.08 -23.54
CA ILE A 852 18.20 15.51 -24.82
C ILE A 852 16.81 14.82 -24.75
N SER A 853 16.38 14.35 -23.58
CA SER A 853 15.04 13.77 -23.43
C SER A 853 13.92 14.78 -23.66
N CYS A 854 14.16 16.10 -23.57
CA CYS A 854 13.15 17.12 -23.86
C CYS A 854 12.63 17.06 -25.31
N LEU A 855 13.41 16.49 -26.24
CA LEU A 855 12.91 16.18 -27.58
C LEU A 855 11.63 15.36 -27.57
N MET A 856 11.38 14.52 -26.56
CA MET A 856 10.13 13.76 -26.47
C MET A 856 8.88 14.65 -26.31
N HIS A 857 9.03 15.85 -25.72
CA HIS A 857 7.95 16.80 -25.49
C HIS A 857 7.95 17.96 -26.51
N ALA A 858 8.99 18.09 -27.34
CA ALA A 858 9.00 19.03 -28.45
C ALA A 858 7.85 18.75 -29.44
N HIS A 859 7.46 19.76 -30.21
CA HIS A 859 6.42 19.59 -31.20
C HIS A 859 6.85 18.59 -32.29
N TYR A 860 5.90 17.79 -32.79
CA TYR A 860 6.19 16.71 -33.75
C TYR A 860 6.90 17.23 -35.02
N GLN A 861 6.58 18.45 -35.47
CA GLN A 861 7.23 19.06 -36.63
C GLN A 861 8.73 19.20 -36.46
N LEU A 862 9.22 19.41 -35.23
CA LEU A 862 10.65 19.45 -34.96
C LEU A 862 11.18 18.04 -34.69
N ARG A 863 10.45 17.22 -33.92
CA ARG A 863 10.85 15.84 -33.58
C ARG A 863 11.10 14.96 -34.81
N TYR A 864 10.39 15.20 -35.91
CA TYR A 864 10.47 14.42 -37.15
C TYR A 864 11.04 15.22 -38.33
N ASN A 865 11.66 16.38 -38.09
CA ASN A 865 12.32 17.14 -39.15
C ASN A 865 13.79 16.76 -39.26
N ALA A 866 14.12 16.05 -40.33
CA ALA A 866 15.47 15.57 -40.60
C ALA A 866 16.51 16.69 -40.67
N ASP A 867 16.17 17.85 -41.22
CA ASP A 867 17.11 18.96 -41.35
C ASP A 867 17.40 19.62 -40.00
N PHE A 868 16.40 19.71 -39.13
CA PHE A 868 16.58 20.17 -37.75
C PHE A 868 17.47 19.20 -36.95
N LEU A 869 17.18 17.90 -37.02
CA LEU A 869 17.95 16.89 -36.31
C LEU A 869 19.41 16.81 -36.80
N LYS A 870 19.65 16.98 -38.10
CA LYS A 870 21.01 17.11 -38.66
C LYS A 870 21.74 18.34 -38.12
N ARG A 871 21.04 19.46 -37.96
CA ARG A 871 21.63 20.69 -37.37
C ARG A 871 21.99 20.46 -35.90
N LEU A 872 21.14 19.79 -35.12
CA LEU A 872 21.44 19.38 -33.74
C LEU A 872 22.63 18.42 -33.63
N ASN A 873 22.88 17.58 -34.65
CA ASN A 873 24.04 16.68 -34.66
C ASN A 873 25.35 17.44 -34.91
N LYS A 874 25.32 18.49 -35.75
CA LYS A 874 26.51 19.29 -36.09
C LYS A 874 27.03 20.16 -34.95
N THR A 875 26.22 20.43 -33.92
CA THR A 875 26.58 21.29 -32.78
C THR A 875 27.34 20.56 -31.66
N SER A 876 27.74 19.28 -31.86
CA SER A 876 28.45 18.45 -30.84
C SER A 876 27.64 18.16 -29.56
N ILE A 877 26.35 18.49 -29.54
CA ILE A 877 25.43 18.30 -28.40
C ILE A 877 25.05 16.81 -28.26
N ILE A 878 24.91 16.13 -29.41
CA ILE A 878 24.81 14.68 -29.51
C ILE A 878 26.24 14.14 -29.47
N ARG A 879 26.65 13.56 -28.34
CA ARG A 879 27.92 12.82 -28.23
C ARG A 879 27.72 11.42 -28.81
N GLU A 880 28.79 10.77 -29.27
CA GLU A 880 28.75 9.37 -29.78
C GLU A 880 28.13 8.36 -28.78
N GLN A 881 28.06 8.70 -27.50
CA GLN A 881 27.48 7.87 -26.44
C GLN A 881 25.98 8.14 -26.16
N THR A 882 25.38 9.17 -26.76
CA THR A 882 23.97 9.51 -26.51
C THR A 882 23.07 8.63 -27.38
N ASN A 883 22.33 7.70 -26.77
CA ASN A 883 21.43 6.81 -27.49
C ASN A 883 20.15 7.55 -27.96
N LEU A 884 20.28 8.30 -29.06
CA LEU A 884 19.21 9.04 -29.70
C LEU A 884 17.97 8.19 -29.98
N HIS A 885 18.10 6.88 -30.18
CA HIS A 885 16.97 5.97 -30.41
C HIS A 885 15.94 5.95 -29.28
N THR A 886 16.36 6.30 -28.06
CA THR A 886 15.48 6.36 -26.88
C THR A 886 14.76 7.71 -26.74
N HIS A 887 15.12 8.72 -27.53
CA HIS A 887 14.64 10.11 -27.38
C HIS A 887 14.04 10.67 -28.68
N ILE A 888 14.45 10.12 -29.83
CA ILE A 888 14.02 10.49 -31.17
C ILE A 888 13.76 9.19 -31.95
N ASP A 889 12.67 9.16 -32.71
CA ASP A 889 12.34 8.03 -33.57
C ASP A 889 13.11 8.11 -34.90
N ILE A 890 14.38 7.71 -34.88
CA ILE A 890 15.31 7.78 -36.03
C ILE A 890 14.85 6.89 -37.20
N GLU A 891 14.30 5.71 -36.93
CA GLU A 891 13.87 4.78 -37.98
C GLU A 891 12.60 5.26 -38.69
N GLY A 892 11.66 5.88 -37.96
CA GLY A 892 10.50 6.53 -38.56
C GLY A 892 10.81 7.79 -39.39
N LEU A 893 11.99 8.40 -39.22
CA LEU A 893 12.52 9.46 -40.11
C LEU A 893 13.11 8.89 -41.40
N LEU A 894 13.77 7.73 -41.31
CA LEU A 894 14.33 7.01 -42.46
C LEU A 894 13.24 6.46 -43.39
N GLY A 895 12.06 6.12 -42.86
CA GLY A 895 10.87 5.76 -43.65
C GLY A 895 10.32 6.90 -44.52
N PHE A 896 10.42 8.16 -44.08
CA PHE A 896 9.93 9.34 -44.82
C PHE A 896 10.90 9.85 -45.89
N TYR A 897 12.21 9.64 -45.72
CA TYR A 897 13.24 10.08 -46.67
C TYR A 897 14.29 8.99 -46.88
N PRO A 898 14.09 8.07 -47.85
CA PRO A 898 15.04 6.99 -48.15
C PRO A 898 16.46 7.48 -48.43
N LYS A 899 16.60 8.72 -48.92
CA LYS A 899 17.89 9.39 -49.19
C LYS A 899 18.70 9.76 -47.93
N LEU A 900 18.10 9.71 -46.74
CA LEU A 900 18.83 9.91 -45.47
C LEU A 900 19.65 8.68 -45.07
N LYS A 901 19.34 7.50 -45.63
CA LYS A 901 20.08 6.27 -45.38
C LYS A 901 21.54 6.36 -45.86
N GLU A 902 21.80 7.14 -46.92
CA GLU A 902 23.15 7.39 -47.45
C GLU A 902 23.97 8.41 -46.62
N LEU A 903 23.32 9.18 -45.74
CA LEU A 903 23.94 10.23 -44.93
C LEU A 903 24.34 9.77 -43.52
N MET A 904 23.92 8.56 -43.11
CA MET A 904 24.24 7.98 -41.79
C MET A 904 25.51 7.12 -41.79
N ASP A 905 26.03 6.74 -42.96
CA ASP A 905 27.34 6.07 -43.10
C ASP A 905 28.52 7.07 -43.03
N CYS A 906 28.24 8.37 -42.82
CA CYS A 906 29.19 9.47 -42.59
C CYS A 906 28.94 10.08 -41.21
#